data_AF-A0A931RHL6-F1
#
_entry.id   AF-A0A931RHL6-F1
#
_cell.length_a   1.000
_cell.length_b   1.000
_cell.length_c   1.000
_cell.angle_alpha   90.00
_cell.angle_beta   90.00
_cell.angle_gamma   90.00
#
_symmetry.space_group_name_H-M   'P 1'
#
loop_
_entity.id
_entity.type
_entity.pdbx_description
1 polymer ?
#
loop_
_entity_poly.entity_id
_entity_poly.type
_entity_poly.pdbx_seq_one_letter_code
_entity_poly.pdbx_strand_id
1 'polypeptide(L)'
;DPHPEFAEAAFGGPSPYESFASQFTPDTISLKNEGNIPQRDSLEEYLSALAEYSNKNFFSKDTVPNLSVIYIEPIEKNTITRASGDDYFISQSIDGASYYLALVKKNLLTETKEYFIDDENKIILSDYWRLLSRQAVSHGAGVVKLFFDEVAKERETKTLALKNRNWAQKIYDKTASVIYGIAGKLYGTSVPYEELNTPGTETVRLKTGGTPQGAAVASVGNSRQGPALRSEAGKGPTLAQSFPQVPDYVAERVEKLMVERTVSTENSAQDSVCGEPSQGQAFSQKLKAGPCFGFSTDDEALYNSTPSPYASGFGGGGTPPPASPPPPPPQPPPPPPPPADTTSPDITLAPCGDSLATSGCLVATTTLNFSWSSNADDLDHFVINKNGVEETTTATSTEVTASDNSVYTFSVKAVDTTGNESSPETQIIEIATTPVVINEIAWMGTDGAVPGGLPNDEWIELYNPTDKEISLAGWTLRAGDGTPTIELTNSILAKNFYLLERTDDTTVSDISADQIYGNDGANWALTNTGEELFLERSANGATTTIDKTPAGCSNWCNKGNNTTKQTMERVSVAVSGADSANWMTALGEFIRNGKDANGFTLNGTPKAKNSVSYLISANSSRTVIANKTLTAAESPYLIDRPGLTINAGATLTLEPGVVIKITRPQEPKLTVRGAIIANGAALNPVVFTSFADDLYGGDMNADGATTTPAAGDWSQILIESPSAGSSFTNTLVRYGGTWFTGATPYAAIVVNGVDASFDTVTIEY
;
A
#
# COMPACT_ATOMS: atom_id res chain seq x y z
N ASP A 1 -9.97 12.01 14.48
CA ASP A 1 -11.20 11.28 14.83
C ASP A 1 -11.47 10.38 13.64
N PRO A 2 -11.45 9.03 13.78
CA PRO A 2 -11.53 8.12 12.65
C PRO A 2 -12.99 7.86 12.29
N HIS A 3 -13.77 8.94 12.10
CA HIS A 3 -15.14 8.82 11.66
C HIS A 3 -15.22 9.12 10.15
N PRO A 4 -15.82 8.23 9.36
CA PRO A 4 -16.34 8.58 8.04
C PRO A 4 -17.42 9.65 8.10
N GLU A 5 -17.55 10.43 7.02
CA GLU A 5 -18.69 11.33 6.78
C GLU A 5 -20.08 10.63 6.81
N PHE A 6 -20.19 9.28 6.74
CA PHE A 6 -21.50 8.58 6.60
C PHE A 6 -22.20 8.41 7.95
N ALA A 7 -21.53 8.72 9.07
CA ALA A 7 -22.07 8.52 10.42
C ALA A 7 -22.92 9.69 10.96
N GLU A 8 -23.05 10.81 10.23
CA GLU A 8 -23.73 12.01 10.76
C GLU A 8 -25.26 11.93 10.80
N ALA A 9 -25.88 11.11 9.94
CA ALA A 9 -27.34 11.04 9.81
C ALA A 9 -28.04 10.07 10.78
N ALA A 10 -27.32 9.06 11.30
CA ALA A 10 -27.93 7.99 12.10
C ALA A 10 -27.87 8.22 13.63
N PHE A 11 -26.99 9.11 14.13
CA PHE A 11 -26.71 9.24 15.57
C PHE A 11 -26.70 10.69 16.13
N GLY A 12 -27.49 11.59 15.56
CA GLY A 12 -27.73 12.91 16.14
C GLY A 12 -26.70 13.98 15.76
N GLY A 13 -26.22 13.97 14.51
CA GLY A 13 -25.37 15.01 13.94
C GLY A 13 -23.86 14.79 14.17
N PRO A 14 -23.02 15.61 13.48
CA PRO A 14 -21.55 15.56 13.53
C PRO A 14 -20.98 15.55 14.96
N SER A 15 -19.78 14.98 15.12
CA SER A 15 -18.99 15.14 16.35
C SER A 15 -18.88 16.65 16.65
N PRO A 16 -19.22 17.13 17.86
CA PRO A 16 -19.14 18.55 18.18
C PRO A 16 -17.75 19.13 17.89
N TYR A 17 -16.71 18.32 18.09
CA TYR A 17 -15.34 18.67 17.78
C TYR A 17 -15.08 18.78 16.27
N GLU A 18 -15.53 17.83 15.45
CA GLU A 18 -15.35 17.87 13.99
C GLU A 18 -16.11 19.05 13.36
N SER A 19 -17.34 19.30 13.80
CA SER A 19 -18.11 20.50 13.43
C SER A 19 -17.39 21.79 13.80
N PHE A 20 -16.77 21.85 14.98
CA PHE A 20 -16.00 23.01 15.39
C PHE A 20 -14.68 23.13 14.61
N ALA A 21 -14.03 22.02 14.29
CA ALA A 21 -12.76 21.96 13.60
C ALA A 21 -12.86 22.32 12.11
N SER A 22 -14.00 22.02 11.46
CA SER A 22 -14.21 22.29 10.03
C SER A 22 -14.13 23.77 9.64
N GLN A 23 -14.23 24.70 10.61
CA GLN A 23 -14.05 26.13 10.38
C GLN A 23 -12.59 26.54 10.07
N PHE A 24 -11.63 25.64 10.31
CA PHE A 24 -10.21 25.88 10.08
C PHE A 24 -9.75 25.26 8.76
N THR A 25 -9.15 26.08 7.89
CA THR A 25 -8.57 25.68 6.60
C THR A 25 -7.07 26.00 6.60
N PRO A 26 -6.28 25.52 5.63
CA PRO A 26 -4.87 25.90 5.51
C PRO A 26 -4.62 27.41 5.51
N ASP A 27 -5.58 28.21 5.04
CA ASP A 27 -5.47 29.67 4.96
C ASP A 27 -5.92 30.38 6.25
N THR A 28 -6.78 29.75 7.07
CA THR A 28 -7.33 30.34 8.31
C THR A 28 -6.68 29.79 9.58
N ILE A 29 -5.91 28.70 9.47
CA ILE A 29 -5.21 28.07 10.60
C ILE A 29 -3.96 28.87 10.96
N SER A 30 -3.96 29.50 12.15
CA SER A 30 -2.78 30.22 12.67
C SER A 30 -2.02 29.37 13.69
N LEU A 31 -1.36 28.31 13.20
CA LEU A 31 -0.41 27.54 13.99
C LEU A 31 1.00 28.10 13.74
N LYS A 32 1.51 28.92 14.67
CA LYS A 32 2.91 29.36 14.60
C LYS A 32 3.85 28.17 14.83
N ASN A 33 4.96 28.14 14.09
CA ASN A 33 6.10 27.21 14.26
C ASN A 33 6.74 27.40 15.64
N GLU A 34 6.12 26.86 16.69
CA GLU A 34 6.58 27.00 18.06
C GLU A 34 6.95 25.65 18.72
N GLY A 35 6.88 24.54 17.97
CA GLY A 35 7.20 23.20 18.48
C GLY A 35 8.35 22.53 17.72
N ASN A 36 9.21 21.82 18.45
CA ASN A 36 10.12 20.85 17.83
C ASN A 36 9.30 19.73 17.18
N ILE A 37 9.59 19.41 15.91
CA ILE A 37 9.02 18.23 15.24
C ILE A 37 9.51 16.99 16.01
N PRO A 38 8.60 16.17 16.59
CA PRO A 38 9.01 14.96 17.29
C PRO A 38 9.82 14.08 16.32
N GLN A 39 10.98 13.60 16.75
CA GLN A 39 11.75 12.61 16.00
C GLN A 39 11.30 11.23 16.49
N ARG A 40 10.87 10.38 15.56
CA ARG A 40 10.52 8.98 15.79
C ARG A 40 11.19 8.13 14.72
N ASP A 41 11.47 6.89 15.06
CA ASP A 41 12.25 6.01 14.18
C ASP A 41 11.37 5.22 13.20
N SER A 42 10.05 5.28 13.35
CA SER A 42 9.09 4.57 12.49
C SER A 42 7.77 5.32 12.31
N LEU A 43 7.03 4.95 11.25
CA LEU A 43 5.67 5.44 10.99
C LEU A 43 4.72 5.05 12.12
N GLU A 44 4.83 3.81 12.62
CA GLU A 44 4.00 3.29 13.69
C GLU A 44 4.16 4.11 14.98
N GLU A 45 5.39 4.50 15.33
CA GLU A 45 5.64 5.35 16.48
C GLU A 45 5.01 6.74 16.36
N TYR A 46 4.98 7.32 15.15
CA TYR A 46 4.29 8.58 14.91
C TYR A 46 2.78 8.46 15.10
N LEU A 47 2.17 7.39 14.57
CA LEU A 47 0.73 7.16 14.64
C LEU A 47 0.29 6.81 16.07
N SER A 48 0.99 5.89 16.72
CA SER A 48 0.71 5.46 18.09
C SER A 48 0.88 6.59 19.11
N ALA A 49 1.90 7.45 18.95
CA ALA A 49 2.08 8.60 19.85
C ALA A 49 0.95 9.64 19.73
N LEU A 50 0.47 9.91 18.52
CA LEU A 50 -0.65 10.82 18.31
C LEU A 50 -1.97 10.23 18.85
N ALA A 51 -2.20 8.95 18.61
CA ALA A 51 -3.37 8.23 19.13
C ALA A 51 -3.38 8.20 20.66
N GLU A 52 -2.24 7.90 21.29
CA GLU A 52 -2.09 7.94 22.75
C GLU A 52 -2.33 9.34 23.29
N TYR A 53 -1.77 10.37 22.66
CA TYR A 53 -2.03 11.77 23.06
C TYR A 53 -3.52 12.08 22.98
N SER A 54 -4.21 11.70 21.91
CA SER A 54 -5.64 11.95 21.78
C SER A 54 -6.45 11.25 22.88
N ASN A 55 -6.20 9.94 23.08
CA ASN A 55 -6.96 9.09 23.98
C ASN A 55 -6.78 9.43 25.45
N LYS A 56 -5.62 9.99 25.83
CA LYS A 56 -5.30 10.36 27.21
C LYS A 56 -5.70 11.79 27.59
N ASN A 57 -6.02 12.65 26.63
CA ASN A 57 -6.28 14.07 26.88
C ASN A 57 -7.72 14.51 26.56
N PHE A 58 -8.50 13.80 25.76
CA PHE A 58 -9.78 14.32 25.29
C PHE A 58 -10.93 13.33 25.49
N PHE A 59 -12.12 13.84 25.78
CA PHE A 59 -13.36 13.08 25.68
C PHE A 59 -13.99 13.26 24.30
N SER A 60 -14.44 12.18 23.70
CA SER A 60 -15.31 12.19 22.54
C SER A 60 -16.79 12.26 22.93
N LYS A 61 -17.66 12.46 21.93
CA LYS A 61 -19.11 12.31 22.05
C LYS A 61 -19.52 10.97 22.70
N ASP A 62 -18.74 9.91 22.47
CA ASP A 62 -19.05 8.54 22.93
C ASP A 62 -18.51 8.21 24.32
N THR A 63 -17.47 8.94 24.76
CA THR A 63 -16.83 8.72 26.06
C THR A 63 -17.36 9.66 27.14
N VAL A 64 -17.83 10.87 26.77
CA VAL A 64 -18.36 11.85 27.74
C VAL A 64 -19.61 11.39 28.52
N PRO A 65 -20.56 10.60 27.98
CA PRO A 65 -21.76 10.18 28.72
C PRO A 65 -21.52 9.05 29.73
N ASN A 66 -20.40 8.31 29.61
CA ASN A 66 -20.12 7.07 30.33
C ASN A 66 -19.03 7.19 31.42
N LEU A 67 -18.79 8.41 31.91
CA LEU A 67 -17.72 8.71 32.89
C LEU A 67 -17.86 7.98 34.23
N SER A 68 -19.01 7.40 34.55
CA SER A 68 -19.23 6.67 35.81
C SER A 68 -18.94 5.17 35.75
N VAL A 69 -18.63 4.56 34.60
CA VAL A 69 -18.55 3.09 34.49
C VAL A 69 -17.34 2.51 33.73
N ILE A 70 -16.72 3.17 32.73
CA ILE A 70 -15.78 2.43 31.83
C ILE A 70 -14.49 3.18 31.40
N TYR A 71 -14.31 4.48 31.64
CA TYR A 71 -13.13 5.21 31.12
C TYR A 71 -12.36 5.96 32.22
N ILE A 72 -11.07 5.65 32.42
CA ILE A 72 -10.26 6.08 33.60
C ILE A 72 -9.31 7.27 33.28
N GLU A 73 -9.23 7.75 32.02
CA GLU A 73 -8.46 8.94 31.65
C GLU A 73 -9.27 9.86 30.70
N PRO A 74 -8.96 11.16 30.53
CA PRO A 74 -8.00 11.97 31.29
C PRO A 74 -8.27 12.04 32.79
N ILE A 75 -7.18 12.05 33.58
CA ILE A 75 -7.21 12.13 35.05
C ILE A 75 -7.84 13.45 35.50
N GLU A 76 -8.94 13.34 36.27
CA GLU A 76 -9.63 14.44 36.91
C GLU A 76 -8.69 15.25 37.81
N LYS A 77 -8.62 16.58 37.61
CA LYS A 77 -7.83 17.44 38.49
C LYS A 77 -8.65 18.43 39.31
N ASN A 78 -9.68 19.11 38.77
CA ASN A 78 -10.54 20.03 39.55
C ASN A 78 -11.85 20.41 38.82
N THR A 79 -12.87 20.84 39.58
CA THR A 79 -14.07 21.54 39.08
C THR A 79 -13.97 23.03 39.34
N ILE A 80 -14.34 23.86 38.38
CA ILE A 80 -14.47 25.32 38.55
C ILE A 80 -15.87 25.79 38.15
N THR A 81 -16.49 26.63 38.97
CA THR A 81 -17.79 27.27 38.66
C THR A 81 -17.54 28.65 38.05
N ARG A 82 -18.05 28.92 36.85
CA ARG A 82 -17.94 30.25 36.21
C ARG A 82 -19.03 31.18 36.72
N ALA A 83 -18.85 32.49 36.49
CA ALA A 83 -19.83 33.51 36.88
C ALA A 83 -21.23 33.34 36.22
N SER A 84 -21.33 32.53 35.15
CA SER A 84 -22.59 32.13 34.52
C SER A 84 -23.41 31.11 35.34
N GLY A 85 -22.80 30.51 36.37
CA GLY A 85 -23.41 29.43 37.17
C GLY A 85 -23.13 28.03 36.65
N ASP A 86 -22.40 27.90 35.54
CA ASP A 86 -21.99 26.61 34.96
C ASP A 86 -20.72 26.07 35.60
N ASP A 87 -20.72 24.77 35.90
CA ASP A 87 -19.56 24.03 36.41
C ASP A 87 -18.78 23.41 35.24
N TYR A 88 -17.47 23.64 35.20
CA TYR A 88 -16.58 23.02 34.23
C TYR A 88 -15.53 22.15 34.92
N PHE A 89 -15.23 21.02 34.32
CA PHE A 89 -14.03 20.25 34.61
C PHE A 89 -12.85 20.82 33.84
N ILE A 90 -11.75 20.98 34.57
CA ILE A 90 -10.45 21.32 33.99
C ILE A 90 -9.49 20.16 34.20
N SER A 91 -8.67 19.93 33.19
CA SER A 91 -7.60 18.95 33.23
C SER A 91 -6.29 19.60 32.84
N GLN A 92 -5.22 18.83 32.99
CA GLN A 92 -3.90 19.18 32.52
C GLN A 92 -3.44 18.08 31.58
N SER A 93 -3.07 18.44 30.37
CA SER A 93 -2.70 17.49 29.35
C SER A 93 -1.39 16.79 29.72
N ILE A 94 -1.07 15.69 29.04
CA ILE A 94 0.16 14.93 29.29
C ILE A 94 1.44 15.75 29.03
N ASP A 95 1.34 16.84 28.26
CA ASP A 95 2.41 17.83 28.03
C ASP A 95 2.36 19.03 29.01
N GLY A 96 1.45 19.01 29.99
CA GLY A 96 1.38 19.96 31.10
C GLY A 96 0.50 21.18 30.88
N ALA A 97 -0.21 21.31 29.75
CA ALA A 97 -1.09 22.45 29.50
C ALA A 97 -2.45 22.29 30.20
N SER A 98 -2.93 23.33 30.88
CA SER A 98 -4.28 23.32 31.45
C SER A 98 -5.33 23.62 30.37
N TYR A 99 -6.48 22.95 30.45
CA TYR A 99 -7.58 23.12 29.50
C TYR A 99 -8.94 22.70 30.10
N TYR A 100 -10.01 23.23 29.52
CA TYR A 100 -11.38 22.81 29.83
C TYR A 100 -11.66 21.45 29.20
N LEU A 101 -12.11 20.50 30.02
CA LEU A 101 -12.29 19.12 29.63
C LEU A 101 -13.76 18.78 29.34
N ALA A 102 -14.69 19.21 30.21
CA ALA A 102 -16.12 18.99 30.06
C ALA A 102 -16.94 20.02 30.86
N LEU A 103 -18.14 20.33 30.39
CA LEU A 103 -19.19 21.04 31.12
C LEU A 103 -19.96 20.04 31.98
N VAL A 104 -20.26 20.40 33.22
CA VAL A 104 -20.97 19.58 34.19
C VAL A 104 -22.34 20.19 34.46
N LYS A 105 -23.40 19.42 34.21
CA LYS A 105 -24.77 19.79 34.60
C LYS A 105 -25.30 18.83 35.65
N LYS A 106 -25.90 19.37 36.71
CA LYS A 106 -26.57 18.54 37.72
C LYS A 106 -28.01 18.31 37.28
N ASN A 107 -28.39 17.04 37.14
CA ASN A 107 -29.77 16.66 36.96
C ASN A 107 -30.50 16.84 38.31
N LEU A 108 -31.43 17.78 38.36
CA LEU A 108 -32.13 18.16 39.60
C LEU A 108 -33.15 17.11 40.07
N LEU A 109 -33.51 16.15 39.22
CA LEU A 109 -34.49 15.10 39.53
C LEU A 109 -33.84 13.81 40.05
N THR A 110 -32.66 13.46 39.53
CA THR A 110 -31.93 12.23 39.89
C THR A 110 -30.72 12.47 40.78
N GLU A 111 -30.38 13.74 41.01
CA GLU A 111 -29.14 14.21 41.66
C GLU A 111 -27.83 13.74 40.99
N THR A 112 -27.92 13.17 39.77
CA THR A 112 -26.76 12.73 38.99
C THR A 112 -26.11 13.90 38.26
N LYS A 113 -24.80 13.77 37.99
CA LYS A 113 -24.07 14.70 37.12
C LYS A 113 -24.07 14.17 35.69
N GLU A 114 -24.29 15.07 34.74
CA GLU A 114 -24.19 14.84 33.30
C GLU A 114 -23.05 15.70 32.75
N TYR A 115 -22.36 15.18 31.74
CA TYR A 115 -21.14 15.78 31.21
C TYR A 115 -21.29 16.06 29.71
N PHE A 116 -20.78 17.20 29.26
CA PHE A 116 -20.89 17.65 27.89
C PHE A 116 -19.57 18.25 27.41
N ILE A 117 -19.14 17.92 26.19
CA ILE A 117 -17.99 18.59 25.56
C ILE A 117 -18.40 19.82 24.75
N ASP A 118 -19.69 19.96 24.46
CA ASP A 118 -20.23 21.09 23.71
C ASP A 118 -20.87 22.13 24.65
N ASP A 119 -20.11 23.16 24.98
CA ASP A 119 -20.61 24.33 25.70
C ASP A 119 -21.05 25.45 24.76
N GLU A 120 -21.99 26.30 25.21
CA GLU A 120 -22.56 27.39 24.39
C GLU A 120 -21.49 28.33 23.79
N ASN A 121 -20.37 28.52 24.49
CA ASN A 121 -19.27 29.39 24.07
C ASN A 121 -18.14 28.65 23.36
N LYS A 122 -18.29 27.34 23.12
CA LYS A 122 -17.29 26.45 22.48
C LYS A 122 -15.90 26.51 23.14
N ILE A 123 -15.84 26.81 24.43
CA ILE A 123 -14.58 26.97 25.17
C ILE A 123 -13.82 25.64 25.23
N ILE A 124 -14.53 24.55 25.49
CA ILE A 124 -13.96 23.20 25.57
C ILE A 124 -13.37 22.80 24.21
N LEU A 125 -14.17 22.96 23.15
CA LEU A 125 -13.76 22.59 21.79
C LEU A 125 -12.62 23.47 21.25
N SER A 126 -12.59 24.75 21.63
CA SER A 126 -11.47 25.65 21.35
C SER A 126 -10.17 25.17 22.01
N ASP A 127 -10.24 24.70 23.25
CA ASP A 127 -9.10 24.18 23.98
C ASP A 127 -8.62 22.82 23.44
N TYR A 128 -9.55 21.94 23.04
CA TYR A 128 -9.24 20.69 22.36
C TYR A 128 -8.51 20.98 21.05
N TRP A 129 -9.04 21.89 20.25
CA TRP A 129 -8.45 22.28 18.97
C TRP A 129 -7.05 22.84 19.18
N ARG A 130 -6.86 23.74 20.15
CA ARG A 130 -5.57 24.36 20.48
C ARG A 130 -4.49 23.32 20.80
N LEU A 131 -4.85 22.22 21.45
CA LEU A 131 -3.92 21.18 21.87
C LEU A 131 -3.73 20.10 20.79
N LEU A 132 -4.81 19.55 20.25
CA LEU A 132 -4.75 18.43 19.31
C LEU A 132 -4.20 18.83 17.94
N SER A 133 -4.57 20.01 17.42
CA SER A 133 -4.09 20.46 16.10
C SER A 133 -2.56 20.60 16.05
N ARG A 134 -1.93 21.04 17.15
CA ARG A 134 -0.46 21.10 17.27
C ARG A 134 0.19 19.73 17.20
N GLN A 135 -0.39 18.74 17.88
CA GLN A 135 0.13 17.37 17.87
C GLN A 135 -0.05 16.72 16.49
N ALA A 136 -1.22 16.88 15.87
CA ALA A 136 -1.50 16.33 14.55
C ALA A 136 -0.55 16.89 13.48
N VAL A 137 -0.37 18.22 13.43
CA VAL A 137 0.52 18.87 12.45
C VAL A 137 1.98 18.48 12.67
N SER A 138 2.44 18.42 13.92
CA SER A 138 3.84 18.08 14.22
C SER A 138 4.17 16.61 13.95
N HIS A 139 3.27 15.68 14.26
CA HIS A 139 3.45 14.26 13.91
C HIS A 139 3.35 14.03 12.41
N GLY A 140 2.42 14.70 11.71
CA GLY A 140 2.33 14.66 10.25
C GLY A 140 3.59 15.18 9.57
N ALA A 141 4.15 16.30 10.03
CA ALA A 141 5.44 16.82 9.54
C ALA A 141 6.59 15.84 9.79
N GLY A 142 6.57 15.13 10.92
CA GLY A 142 7.52 14.07 11.24
C GLY A 142 7.44 12.87 10.30
N VAL A 143 6.23 12.41 9.96
CA VAL A 143 6.02 11.34 8.96
C VAL A 143 6.54 11.75 7.59
N VAL A 144 6.25 12.98 7.15
CA VAL A 144 6.77 13.50 5.87
C VAL A 144 8.30 13.56 5.88
N LYS A 145 8.90 14.00 6.99
CA LYS A 145 10.36 13.97 7.15
C LYS A 145 10.91 12.54 7.09
N LEU A 146 10.33 11.60 7.82
CA LEU A 146 10.72 10.19 7.84
C LEU A 146 10.67 9.59 6.44
N PHE A 147 9.64 9.92 5.65
CA PHE A 147 9.54 9.51 4.26
C PHE A 147 10.74 10.02 3.44
N PHE A 148 11.09 11.31 3.54
CA PHE A 148 12.24 11.86 2.81
C PHE A 148 13.57 11.27 3.28
N ASP A 149 13.72 11.00 4.58
CA ASP A 149 14.92 10.40 5.16
C ASP A 149 15.08 8.94 4.64
N GLU A 150 14.01 8.16 4.61
CA GLU A 150 14.03 6.80 4.05
C GLU A 150 14.24 6.80 2.52
N VAL A 151 13.68 7.78 1.79
CA VAL A 151 13.97 7.97 0.36
C VAL A 151 15.46 8.32 0.14
N ALA A 152 16.05 9.16 0.98
CA ALA A 152 17.47 9.50 0.89
C ALA A 152 18.36 8.29 1.17
N LYS A 153 18.05 7.51 2.21
CA LYS A 153 18.73 6.26 2.56
C LYS A 153 18.58 5.20 1.47
N GLU A 154 17.42 5.13 0.81
CA GLU A 154 17.21 4.23 -0.33
C GLU A 154 18.01 4.66 -1.56
N ARG A 155 18.18 5.97 -1.81
CA ARG A 155 19.05 6.46 -2.90
C ARG A 155 20.51 6.03 -2.73
N GLU A 156 20.97 5.90 -1.48
CA GLU A 156 22.32 5.43 -1.16
C GLU A 156 22.42 3.90 -1.15
N THR A 157 21.47 3.21 -0.53
CA THR A 157 21.54 1.76 -0.32
C THR A 157 21.02 0.93 -1.50
N LYS A 158 20.15 1.50 -2.34
CA LYS A 158 19.44 0.84 -3.46
C LYS A 158 18.74 -0.47 -3.07
N THR A 159 18.38 -0.63 -1.81
CA THR A 159 17.92 -1.91 -1.25
C THR A 159 16.53 -2.29 -1.79
N LEU A 160 15.59 -1.35 -1.81
CA LEU A 160 14.26 -1.49 -2.42
C LEU A 160 14.35 -1.50 -3.95
N ALA A 161 15.25 -0.71 -4.55
CA ALA A 161 15.54 -0.71 -5.98
C ALA A 161 16.16 -2.03 -6.47
N LEU A 162 16.79 -2.82 -5.59
CA LEU A 162 17.29 -4.16 -5.88
C LEU A 162 16.25 -5.26 -5.57
N LYS A 163 15.35 -5.04 -4.60
CA LYS A 163 14.22 -5.93 -4.30
C LYS A 163 13.11 -5.88 -5.36
N ASN A 164 12.84 -4.71 -5.94
CA ASN A 164 11.79 -4.50 -6.95
C ASN A 164 12.24 -4.76 -8.41
N ARG A 165 13.36 -5.44 -8.65
CA ARG A 165 13.80 -5.83 -10.00
C ARG A 165 13.26 -7.21 -10.41
N ASN A 166 12.61 -7.24 -11.58
CA ASN A 166 11.98 -8.42 -12.17
C ASN A 166 12.99 -9.52 -12.62
N TRP A 167 12.55 -10.78 -12.68
CA TRP A 167 13.33 -11.98 -13.01
C TRP A 167 14.10 -11.89 -14.34
N ALA A 168 13.59 -11.13 -15.32
CA ALA A 168 14.23 -10.91 -16.61
C ALA A 168 15.54 -10.09 -16.51
N GLN A 169 15.65 -9.17 -15.53
CA GLN A 169 16.89 -8.41 -15.32
C GLN A 169 17.98 -9.25 -14.63
N LYS A 170 17.60 -10.23 -13.79
CA LYS A 170 18.54 -11.20 -13.19
C LYS A 170 19.17 -12.15 -14.21
N ILE A 171 18.55 -12.34 -15.37
CA ILE A 171 19.08 -13.15 -16.49
C ILE A 171 20.04 -12.32 -17.37
N TYR A 172 19.75 -11.02 -17.57
CA TYR A 172 20.61 -10.13 -18.36
C TYR A 172 21.97 -9.87 -17.68
N ASP A 173 22.02 -9.76 -16.35
CA ASP A 173 23.28 -9.61 -15.63
C ASP A 173 24.14 -10.90 -15.64
N LYS A 174 23.53 -12.06 -15.89
CA LYS A 174 24.25 -13.34 -16.03
C LYS A 174 24.83 -13.52 -17.44
N THR A 175 24.28 -12.86 -18.46
CA THR A 175 24.78 -12.88 -19.85
C THR A 175 25.65 -11.66 -20.21
N ALA A 176 25.57 -10.55 -19.48
CA ALA A 176 26.47 -9.41 -19.62
C ALA A 176 27.91 -9.71 -19.15
N SER A 177 28.10 -10.71 -18.26
CA SER A 177 29.43 -11.19 -17.85
C SER A 177 30.18 -12.02 -18.91
N VAL A 178 29.48 -12.48 -19.97
CA VAL A 178 30.08 -13.30 -21.03
C VAL A 178 30.50 -12.45 -22.23
N ILE A 179 29.85 -11.30 -22.48
CA ILE A 179 30.16 -10.44 -23.64
C ILE A 179 31.32 -9.48 -23.36
N TYR A 180 31.58 -9.09 -22.10
CA TYR A 180 32.78 -8.31 -21.74
C TYR A 180 34.07 -9.14 -21.57
N GLY A 181 33.99 -10.47 -21.69
CA GLY A 181 35.16 -11.37 -21.65
C GLY A 181 35.94 -11.51 -22.97
N ILE A 182 35.44 -10.95 -24.08
CA ILE A 182 36.05 -11.12 -25.41
C ILE A 182 36.71 -9.82 -25.93
N ALA A 183 36.33 -8.64 -25.42
CA ALA A 183 36.94 -7.36 -25.81
C ALA A 183 38.25 -7.02 -25.05
N GLY A 184 38.55 -7.71 -23.94
CA GLY A 184 39.75 -7.47 -23.12
C GLY A 184 41.04 -8.14 -23.60
N LYS A 185 41.03 -8.83 -24.75
CA LYS A 185 42.23 -9.51 -25.31
C LYS A 185 42.92 -8.77 -26.45
N LEU A 186 42.46 -7.59 -26.88
CA LEU A 186 43.05 -6.88 -28.02
C LEU A 186 43.92 -5.66 -27.70
N TYR A 187 43.85 -5.07 -26.51
CA TYR A 187 44.74 -3.95 -26.13
C TYR A 187 45.11 -4.05 -24.64
N GLY A 188 46.25 -4.66 -24.36
CA GLY A 188 46.74 -4.86 -23.00
C GLY A 188 47.29 -3.57 -22.37
N THR A 189 46.88 -3.29 -21.12
CA THR A 189 47.70 -2.87 -19.98
C THR A 189 46.83 -2.80 -18.71
N SER A 190 47.44 -3.03 -17.55
CA SER A 190 46.89 -3.68 -16.35
C SER A 190 46.61 -2.78 -15.14
N VAL A 191 45.57 -3.08 -14.35
CA VAL A 191 45.49 -2.79 -12.89
C VAL A 191 44.58 -3.85 -12.18
N PRO A 192 44.87 -4.32 -10.95
CA PRO A 192 44.28 -5.54 -10.36
C PRO A 192 43.01 -5.34 -9.50
N TYR A 193 42.29 -6.46 -9.29
CA TYR A 193 41.06 -6.68 -8.53
C TYR A 193 41.35 -7.28 -7.13
N GLU A 194 40.34 -7.26 -6.23
CA GLU A 194 40.21 -7.74 -4.82
C GLU A 194 40.34 -6.63 -3.74
N GLU A 195 39.48 -6.48 -2.71
CA GLU A 195 38.38 -7.31 -2.17
C GLU A 195 37.42 -6.46 -1.30
N LEU A 196 36.15 -6.86 -1.22
CA LEU A 196 35.06 -6.24 -0.44
C LEU A 196 35.15 -6.63 1.05
N ASN A 197 35.16 -5.62 1.94
CA ASN A 197 35.21 -5.80 3.39
C ASN A 197 33.91 -6.38 3.98
N THR A 198 34.07 -7.42 4.79
CA THR A 198 33.12 -8.01 5.76
C THR A 198 33.23 -7.29 7.12
N PRO A 199 32.13 -7.06 7.87
CA PRO A 199 32.22 -6.67 9.27
C PRO A 199 32.31 -7.87 10.22
N GLY A 200 33.52 -8.08 10.74
CA GLY A 200 33.94 -8.61 12.05
C GLY A 200 33.04 -9.54 12.87
N THR A 201 33.44 -10.81 12.94
CA THR A 201 33.17 -11.72 14.06
C THR A 201 34.24 -11.52 15.16
N GLU A 202 33.86 -11.07 16.34
CA GLU A 202 34.72 -11.19 17.53
C GLU A 202 34.60 -12.60 18.11
N THR A 203 35.69 -13.36 18.01
CA THR A 203 35.84 -14.65 18.69
C THR A 203 36.61 -14.45 19.99
N VAL A 204 35.90 -14.46 21.13
CA VAL A 204 36.52 -14.60 22.44
C VAL A 204 36.87 -16.07 22.68
N ARG A 205 38.17 -16.40 22.65
CA ARG A 205 38.68 -17.73 23.05
C ARG A 205 38.68 -17.83 24.57
N LEU A 206 37.79 -18.63 25.15
CA LEU A 206 37.93 -19.15 26.52
C LEU A 206 38.56 -20.55 26.47
N LYS A 207 39.68 -20.70 27.20
CA LYS A 207 40.42 -21.96 27.37
C LYS A 207 39.59 -22.98 28.16
N THR A 208 39.56 -24.22 27.67
CA THR A 208 39.06 -25.39 28.39
C THR A 208 40.02 -25.84 29.49
N GLY A 209 39.46 -26.33 30.60
CA GLY A 209 40.19 -27.11 31.60
C GLY A 209 39.38 -27.38 32.88
N GLY A 210 38.84 -28.59 33.02
CA GLY A 210 38.57 -29.23 34.32
C GLY A 210 37.11 -29.60 34.64
N THR A 211 36.74 -30.87 34.46
CA THR A 211 35.82 -31.64 35.34
C THR A 211 36.67 -32.32 36.44
N PRO A 212 36.14 -32.91 37.56
CA PRO A 212 34.76 -33.38 37.80
C PRO A 212 34.19 -33.23 39.25
N GLN A 213 32.94 -33.71 39.41
CA GLN A 213 32.31 -34.35 40.59
C GLN A 213 31.18 -33.59 41.34
N GLY A 214 29.96 -34.13 41.18
CA GLY A 214 29.23 -34.80 42.27
C GLY A 214 28.30 -33.96 43.14
N ALA A 215 26.99 -34.17 43.01
CA ALA A 215 26.09 -34.63 44.08
C ALA A 215 24.63 -34.57 43.63
N ALA A 216 23.95 -35.72 43.69
CA ALA A 216 22.50 -35.83 43.72
C ALA A 216 21.99 -35.61 45.15
N VAL A 217 20.92 -34.85 45.36
CA VAL A 217 20.00 -35.03 46.51
C VAL A 217 18.57 -34.54 46.18
N ALA A 218 17.66 -35.51 46.13
CA ALA A 218 16.30 -35.60 46.64
C ALA A 218 15.29 -34.42 46.59
N SER A 219 14.14 -34.79 46.04
CA SER A 219 12.77 -34.36 46.34
C SER A 219 12.43 -34.26 47.83
N VAL A 220 11.61 -33.27 48.21
CA VAL A 220 10.63 -33.36 49.30
C VAL A 220 9.37 -32.62 48.87
N GLY A 221 8.25 -33.34 48.80
CA GLY A 221 6.92 -32.75 48.68
C GLY A 221 6.32 -32.44 50.05
N ASN A 222 5.33 -31.54 50.08
CA ASN A 222 4.16 -31.77 50.95
C ASN A 222 2.91 -31.01 50.50
N SER A 223 1.81 -31.73 50.64
CA SER A 223 0.41 -31.45 50.34
C SER A 223 -0.34 -30.62 51.40
N ARG A 224 -1.44 -29.95 51.02
CA ARG A 224 -2.85 -30.10 51.51
C ARG A 224 -3.70 -28.84 51.21
N GLN A 225 -4.74 -28.96 50.38
CA GLN A 225 -6.20 -29.07 50.67
C GLN A 225 -6.96 -27.74 50.85
N GLY A 226 -8.03 -27.56 50.05
CA GLY A 226 -8.93 -26.38 49.94
C GLY A 226 -9.96 -26.22 51.07
N PRO A 227 -11.10 -25.48 50.90
CA PRO A 227 -12.13 -25.82 49.91
C PRO A 227 -12.87 -24.63 49.23
N ALA A 228 -13.82 -24.99 48.35
CA ALA A 228 -14.63 -24.19 47.43
C ALA A 228 -15.89 -23.51 48.03
N LEU A 229 -16.43 -22.50 47.32
CA LEU A 229 -17.86 -22.14 47.31
C LEU A 229 -18.34 -21.69 45.90
N ARG A 230 -19.48 -22.29 45.50
CA ARG A 230 -20.46 -21.99 44.41
C ARG A 230 -21.13 -20.60 44.64
N SER A 231 -21.88 -19.92 43.74
CA SER A 231 -22.68 -20.25 42.54
C SER A 231 -23.21 -18.95 41.86
N GLU A 232 -23.50 -19.06 40.54
CA GLU A 232 -24.67 -18.54 39.79
C GLU A 232 -24.85 -17.04 39.41
N ALA A 233 -24.69 -16.80 38.09
CA ALA A 233 -25.72 -16.44 37.08
C ALA A 233 -26.42 -15.06 37.07
N GLY A 234 -26.42 -14.44 35.87
CA GLY A 234 -27.40 -13.44 35.38
C GLY A 234 -26.78 -12.46 34.38
N LYS A 235 -26.77 -12.74 33.06
CA LYS A 235 -27.75 -12.41 32.00
C LYS A 235 -27.97 -10.90 31.68
N GLY A 236 -27.49 -10.52 30.49
CA GLY A 236 -28.14 -9.60 29.53
C GLY A 236 -27.49 -8.20 29.39
N PRO A 237 -27.75 -7.44 28.30
CA PRO A 237 -27.92 -7.81 26.90
C PRO A 237 -26.91 -7.06 25.98
N THR A 238 -26.73 -7.62 24.78
CA THR A 238 -26.09 -6.99 23.63
C THR A 238 -27.01 -5.95 22.99
N LEU A 239 -26.49 -4.76 22.73
CA LEU A 239 -27.04 -3.79 21.79
C LEU A 239 -25.87 -3.37 20.89
N ALA A 240 -25.79 -4.04 19.75
CA ALA A 240 -24.93 -3.66 18.64
C ALA A 240 -25.69 -2.65 17.79
N GLN A 241 -25.03 -1.57 17.37
CA GLN A 241 -25.38 -0.87 16.14
C GLN A 241 -24.20 -0.04 15.63
N SER A 242 -23.59 -0.60 14.59
CA SER A 242 -22.77 0.01 13.55
C SER A 242 -23.62 0.90 12.63
N PHE A 243 -22.98 1.86 11.96
CA PHE A 243 -23.23 2.42 10.62
C PHE A 243 -22.01 3.34 10.25
N PRO A 244 -21.87 3.91 9.04
CA PRO A 244 -21.18 3.41 7.81
C PRO A 244 -20.10 4.41 7.26
N GLN A 245 -19.45 4.14 6.10
CA GLN A 245 -18.43 5.01 5.40
C GLN A 245 -18.88 5.57 4.02
N VAL A 246 -18.71 6.91 3.72
CA VAL A 246 -18.97 7.67 2.41
C VAL A 246 -17.64 8.30 1.95
N PRO A 247 -17.51 8.86 0.72
CA PRO A 247 -16.43 8.56 -0.20
C PRO A 247 -15.63 9.84 -0.59
N ASP A 248 -14.83 9.70 -1.64
CA ASP A 248 -13.82 10.60 -2.20
C ASP A 248 -14.26 12.01 -2.65
N TYR A 249 -13.40 13.02 -2.43
CA TYR A 249 -12.86 13.87 -3.51
C TYR A 249 -11.60 14.71 -3.13
N VAL A 250 -10.78 14.94 -4.17
CA VAL A 250 -9.75 15.99 -4.44
C VAL A 250 -8.26 15.61 -4.31
N ALA A 251 -7.66 15.38 -5.48
CA ALA A 251 -6.27 15.63 -5.80
C ALA A 251 -6.16 16.75 -6.85
N GLU A 252 -5.40 17.82 -6.58
CA GLU A 252 -4.58 18.54 -7.58
C GLU A 252 -3.78 19.72 -6.96
N ARG A 253 -2.56 19.95 -7.49
CA ARG A 253 -1.58 21.05 -7.27
C ARG A 253 -0.42 20.81 -6.27
N VAL A 254 0.57 20.02 -6.69
CA VAL A 254 1.98 20.22 -6.28
C VAL A 254 2.90 20.04 -7.49
N GLU A 255 2.94 21.02 -8.39
CA GLU A 255 4.01 21.10 -9.42
C GLU A 255 4.30 22.55 -9.85
N LYS A 256 4.38 23.48 -8.90
CA LYS A 256 4.76 24.86 -9.23
C LYS A 256 5.48 25.58 -8.09
N LEU A 257 6.56 25.01 -7.56
CA LEU A 257 7.43 25.70 -6.60
C LEU A 257 8.87 25.16 -6.62
N MET A 258 9.51 25.07 -7.79
CA MET A 258 10.98 25.04 -7.92
C MET A 258 11.45 25.70 -9.21
N VAL A 259 11.42 27.04 -9.24
CA VAL A 259 12.39 27.86 -10.00
C VAL A 259 12.70 29.07 -9.12
N GLU A 260 14.00 29.33 -8.95
CA GLU A 260 14.63 30.47 -8.25
C GLU A 260 14.61 30.49 -6.72
N ARG A 261 15.74 30.08 -6.11
CA ARG A 261 16.36 30.88 -5.04
C ARG A 261 17.85 30.60 -4.89
N THR A 262 18.64 31.49 -5.49
CA THR A 262 20.05 31.73 -5.14
C THR A 262 20.10 32.32 -3.73
N VAL A 263 20.88 31.68 -2.86
CA VAL A 263 21.15 32.15 -1.50
C VAL A 263 22.00 33.41 -1.57
N SER A 264 21.48 34.53 -1.06
CA SER A 264 22.28 35.67 -0.62
C SER A 264 22.00 35.91 0.85
N THR A 265 23.06 35.90 1.64
CA THR A 265 23.05 36.23 3.06
C THR A 265 23.11 37.74 3.23
N GLU A 266 22.08 38.33 3.82
CA GLU A 266 22.16 39.69 4.36
C GLU A 266 22.93 39.66 5.69
N ASN A 267 23.87 40.59 5.84
CA ASN A 267 24.29 41.07 7.14
C ASN A 267 24.14 42.60 7.13
N SER A 268 23.40 43.08 8.13
CA SER A 268 22.99 44.46 8.36
C SER A 268 24.15 45.43 8.61
N ALA A 269 24.08 46.64 8.06
CA ALA A 269 24.23 47.89 8.82
C ALA A 269 23.93 49.12 7.93
N GLN A 270 23.18 50.06 8.51
CA GLN A 270 22.64 51.28 7.92
C GLN A 270 23.68 52.38 7.62
N ASP A 271 23.34 53.18 6.60
CA ASP A 271 23.46 54.64 6.47
C ASP A 271 24.77 55.34 6.90
N SER A 272 25.49 55.92 5.92
CA SER A 272 25.31 57.34 5.54
C SER A 272 26.56 57.99 4.91
N VAL A 273 26.28 58.88 3.93
CA VAL A 273 27.04 60.06 3.45
C VAL A 273 28.26 59.90 2.52
N CYS A 274 28.21 60.76 1.50
CA CYS A 274 29.12 61.08 0.39
C CYS A 274 30.61 61.29 0.71
N GLY A 275 31.48 61.00 -0.27
CA GLY A 275 32.83 61.56 -0.37
C GLY A 275 33.79 60.78 -1.29
N GLU A 276 34.36 61.47 -2.28
CA GLU A 276 35.37 61.01 -3.24
C GLU A 276 36.73 60.59 -2.60
N PRO A 277 37.64 59.94 -3.37
CA PRO A 277 38.70 59.09 -2.83
C PRO A 277 40.07 59.78 -2.72
N SER A 278 40.92 59.25 -1.83
CA SER A 278 42.37 59.45 -1.93
C SER A 278 43.17 58.21 -1.47
N GLN A 279 43.97 57.70 -2.42
CA GLN A 279 45.40 57.35 -2.34
C GLN A 279 45.97 56.49 -1.20
N GLY A 280 46.81 55.52 -1.60
CA GLY A 280 47.93 54.95 -0.81
C GLY A 280 47.80 53.45 -0.54
N GLN A 281 48.42 52.55 -1.33
CA GLN A 281 49.78 52.00 -1.10
C GLN A 281 50.02 51.51 0.34
N ALA A 282 50.58 50.35 0.68
CA ALA A 282 51.09 49.15 0.02
C ALA A 282 51.54 48.23 1.19
N PHE A 283 51.57 46.91 1.06
CA PHE A 283 52.78 46.08 1.25
C PHE A 283 52.49 44.56 1.22
N SER A 284 53.49 43.88 0.67
CA SER A 284 53.59 42.50 0.16
C SER A 284 53.92 41.42 1.21
N GLN A 285 53.60 40.15 0.89
CA GLN A 285 54.50 38.95 0.79
C GLN A 285 53.68 37.65 1.06
N LYS A 286 53.85 36.47 0.46
CA LYS A 286 54.89 35.85 -0.40
C LYS A 286 54.41 34.45 -0.95
N LEU A 287 54.84 34.11 -2.19
CA LEU A 287 55.40 32.83 -2.72
C LEU A 287 54.52 31.54 -2.72
N LYS A 288 54.51 30.67 -3.74
CA LYS A 288 55.63 30.12 -4.55
C LYS A 288 55.11 29.26 -5.74
N ALA A 289 55.64 29.49 -6.95
CA ALA A 289 55.89 28.47 -7.99
C ALA A 289 56.80 29.09 -9.07
N GLY A 290 57.78 28.34 -9.59
CA GLY A 290 58.61 28.72 -10.75
C GLY A 290 58.74 27.51 -11.70
N PRO A 291 59.66 27.52 -12.68
CA PRO A 291 60.27 28.63 -13.42
C PRO A 291 60.06 28.47 -14.97
N CYS A 292 59.88 29.56 -15.75
CA CYS A 292 60.87 30.20 -16.67
C CYS A 292 61.07 29.50 -18.03
N PHE A 293 61.31 30.11 -19.21
CA PHE A 293 61.66 31.43 -19.78
C PHE A 293 61.26 31.32 -21.28
N GLY A 294 60.95 32.35 -22.09
CA GLY A 294 60.96 33.79 -21.92
C GLY A 294 60.79 34.50 -23.28
N PHE A 295 60.18 35.69 -23.22
CA PHE A 295 60.48 36.94 -23.95
C PHE A 295 60.30 36.99 -25.49
N SER A 296 59.80 38.06 -26.11
CA SER A 296 59.56 39.42 -25.62
C SER A 296 58.53 40.17 -26.49
N THR A 297 57.66 40.93 -25.80
CA THR A 297 57.28 42.35 -25.97
C THR A 297 56.76 42.86 -27.33
N ASP A 298 55.83 43.80 -27.41
CA ASP A 298 54.88 44.45 -26.50
C ASP A 298 54.03 45.42 -27.36
N ASP A 299 52.89 45.81 -26.81
CA ASP A 299 52.27 47.14 -26.84
C ASP A 299 51.73 47.72 -28.17
N GLU A 300 50.41 47.86 -28.32
CA GLU A 300 49.46 48.87 -27.77
C GLU A 300 49.09 49.84 -28.91
N ALA A 301 47.82 49.85 -29.33
CA ALA A 301 46.73 50.74 -28.86
C ALA A 301 46.92 52.21 -29.31
N LEU A 302 45.96 53.00 -29.76
CA LEU A 302 44.52 52.92 -30.04
C LEU A 302 44.18 54.20 -30.87
N TYR A 303 43.06 54.16 -31.60
CA TYR A 303 42.18 55.29 -32.00
C TYR A 303 42.59 56.36 -33.05
N ASN A 304 42.11 56.12 -34.28
CA ASN A 304 41.03 56.83 -34.99
C ASN A 304 41.01 58.39 -35.07
N SER A 305 41.23 58.96 -36.26
CA SER A 305 40.31 59.90 -36.95
C SER A 305 40.85 60.37 -38.32
N THR A 306 40.17 59.94 -39.39
CA THR A 306 39.74 60.61 -40.67
C THR A 306 40.38 61.91 -41.23
N PRO A 307 40.25 62.20 -42.57
CA PRO A 307 41.42 62.42 -43.43
C PRO A 307 41.46 63.73 -44.28
N SER A 308 42.58 63.86 -45.00
CA SER A 308 42.84 64.59 -46.27
C SER A 308 43.26 66.08 -46.16
N PRO A 309 43.93 66.73 -47.15
CA PRO A 309 44.42 66.26 -48.46
C PRO A 309 45.86 66.77 -48.87
N TYR A 310 46.27 66.43 -50.11
CA TYR A 310 47.27 67.08 -51.00
C TYR A 310 48.79 66.74 -50.91
N ALA A 311 49.28 66.16 -52.03
CA ALA A 311 50.29 66.73 -52.96
C ALA A 311 51.51 65.83 -53.33
N SER A 312 51.50 65.41 -54.61
CA SER A 312 52.57 65.48 -55.64
C SER A 312 53.88 64.67 -55.55
N GLY A 313 54.16 63.96 -56.67
CA GLY A 313 55.54 63.79 -57.17
C GLY A 313 55.77 62.73 -58.25
N PHE A 314 55.81 63.17 -59.53
CA PHE A 314 56.55 62.65 -60.72
C PHE A 314 56.27 61.20 -61.20
N GLY A 315 56.12 60.84 -62.48
CA GLY A 315 56.48 61.46 -63.75
C GLY A 315 57.17 60.39 -64.63
N GLY A 316 56.59 60.00 -65.77
CA GLY A 316 57.25 59.11 -66.75
C GLY A 316 56.29 58.47 -67.75
N GLY A 317 56.39 58.86 -69.03
CA GLY A 317 55.49 58.46 -70.11
C GLY A 317 55.79 57.10 -70.75
N GLY A 318 54.73 56.48 -71.26
CA GLY A 318 54.74 55.33 -72.16
C GLY A 318 53.33 55.12 -72.71
N THR A 319 53.21 55.03 -74.04
CA THR A 319 51.94 54.85 -74.79
C THR A 319 51.16 53.60 -74.36
N PRO A 320 49.81 53.63 -74.29
CA PRO A 320 49.03 52.47 -73.84
C PRO A 320 48.85 51.41 -74.95
N PRO A 321 48.95 50.11 -74.64
CA PRO A 321 48.39 49.03 -75.47
C PRO A 321 46.85 48.99 -75.33
N PRO A 322 46.11 48.33 -76.24
CA PRO A 322 44.66 48.43 -76.31
C PRO A 322 43.97 47.90 -75.04
N ALA A 323 42.86 48.55 -74.67
CA ALA A 323 42.10 48.26 -73.47
C ALA A 323 41.67 46.78 -73.40
N SER A 324 41.98 46.14 -72.27
CA SER A 324 41.41 44.86 -71.87
C SER A 324 39.89 45.03 -71.67
N PRO A 325 39.06 44.04 -72.04
CA PRO A 325 37.62 44.11 -71.80
C PRO A 325 37.34 44.23 -70.30
N PRO A 326 36.27 44.95 -69.89
CA PRO A 326 35.94 45.08 -68.47
C PRO A 326 35.73 43.69 -67.86
N PRO A 327 36.14 43.50 -66.58
CA PRO A 327 35.86 42.25 -65.89
C PRO A 327 34.34 42.00 -65.88
N PRO A 328 33.91 40.73 -66.02
CA PRO A 328 32.49 40.41 -65.88
C PRO A 328 31.99 40.94 -64.54
N PRO A 329 30.73 41.43 -64.47
CA PRO A 329 30.15 41.87 -63.22
C PRO A 329 30.31 40.78 -62.15
N PRO A 330 30.55 41.14 -60.88
CA PRO A 330 30.65 40.16 -59.81
C PRO A 330 29.45 39.22 -59.90
N GLN A 331 29.70 37.90 -59.90
CA GLN A 331 28.60 36.95 -59.75
C GLN A 331 27.79 37.37 -58.52
N PRO A 332 26.44 37.41 -58.61
CA PRO A 332 25.62 37.61 -57.43
C PRO A 332 26.11 36.63 -56.36
N PRO A 333 26.27 37.07 -55.09
CA PRO A 333 26.61 36.13 -54.03
C PRO A 333 25.62 34.96 -54.11
N PRO A 334 26.11 33.71 -53.94
CA PRO A 334 25.20 32.57 -53.89
C PRO A 334 24.09 32.92 -52.88
N PRO A 335 22.81 32.62 -53.21
CA PRO A 335 21.73 32.89 -52.28
C PRO A 335 22.13 32.32 -50.91
N PRO A 336 21.88 33.05 -49.81
CA PRO A 336 22.21 32.55 -48.49
C PRO A 336 21.64 31.14 -48.36
N PRO A 337 22.41 30.19 -47.77
CA PRO A 337 21.87 28.86 -47.53
C PRO A 337 20.52 29.00 -46.84
N PRO A 338 19.51 28.19 -47.22
CA PRO A 338 18.24 28.22 -46.53
C PRO A 338 18.50 28.13 -45.02
N PRO A 339 17.72 28.87 -44.20
CA PRO A 339 17.89 28.84 -42.76
C PRO A 339 17.92 27.38 -42.31
N ALA A 340 18.84 27.06 -41.38
CA ALA A 340 18.85 25.73 -40.78
C ALA A 340 17.46 25.46 -40.22
N ASP A 341 16.89 24.33 -40.63
CA ASP A 341 15.63 23.88 -40.07
C ASP A 341 15.83 23.63 -38.57
N THR A 342 14.94 24.19 -37.78
CA THR A 342 14.96 24.13 -36.31
C THR A 342 13.61 23.71 -35.75
N THR A 343 12.65 23.38 -36.63
CA THR A 343 11.29 23.05 -36.25
C THR A 343 11.15 21.55 -36.12
N SER A 344 10.90 21.08 -34.90
CA SER A 344 10.58 19.68 -34.67
C SER A 344 9.15 19.35 -35.15
N PRO A 345 8.92 18.17 -35.75
CA PRO A 345 7.57 17.70 -36.08
C PRO A 345 6.64 17.55 -34.86
N ASP A 346 5.33 17.71 -35.05
CA ASP A 346 4.32 17.38 -34.03
C ASP A 346 3.92 15.90 -34.09
N ILE A 347 3.45 15.32 -32.98
CA ILE A 347 3.03 13.92 -32.91
C ILE A 347 1.78 13.76 -32.03
N THR A 348 0.89 12.83 -32.40
CA THR A 348 -0.26 12.41 -31.59
C THR A 348 -0.28 10.88 -31.45
N LEU A 349 -0.68 10.36 -30.27
CA LEU A 349 -0.71 8.93 -29.95
C LEU A 349 -2.06 8.55 -29.32
N ALA A 350 -2.74 7.50 -29.82
CA ALA A 350 -4.08 7.11 -29.36
C ALA A 350 -4.28 5.59 -29.11
N PRO A 351 -4.03 5.08 -27.90
CA PRO A 351 -4.25 3.67 -27.53
C PRO A 351 -5.22 3.46 -26.34
N CYS A 352 -5.80 4.51 -25.74
CA CYS A 352 -6.58 4.41 -24.49
C CYS A 352 -8.05 4.83 -24.57
N GLY A 353 -8.62 4.91 -25.78
CA GLY A 353 -10.04 5.26 -25.97
C GLY A 353 -11.04 4.33 -25.26
N ASP A 354 -10.63 3.08 -25.02
CA ASP A 354 -11.46 2.04 -24.39
C ASP A 354 -10.97 1.62 -22.99
N SER A 355 -10.27 2.51 -22.28
CA SER A 355 -9.77 2.25 -20.92
C SER A 355 -10.87 1.79 -19.99
N LEU A 356 -10.56 0.82 -19.13
CA LEU A 356 -11.42 0.34 -18.05
C LEU A 356 -11.38 1.24 -16.82
N ALA A 357 -10.27 1.95 -16.64
CA ALA A 357 -10.08 2.81 -15.48
C ALA A 357 -10.72 4.18 -15.70
N THR A 358 -11.22 4.78 -14.61
CA THR A 358 -11.73 6.16 -14.62
C THR A 358 -10.61 7.19 -14.87
N SER A 359 -9.36 6.83 -14.58
CA SER A 359 -8.16 7.62 -14.88
C SER A 359 -6.97 6.77 -15.33
N GLY A 360 -6.21 7.28 -16.29
CA GLY A 360 -5.12 6.54 -16.93
C GLY A 360 -5.61 5.44 -17.88
N CYS A 361 -4.73 4.49 -18.19
CA CYS A 361 -4.98 3.46 -19.19
C CYS A 361 -4.90 2.07 -18.57
N LEU A 362 -6.06 1.41 -18.43
CA LEU A 362 -6.17 0.02 -17.97
C LEU A 362 -6.93 -0.79 -19.02
N VAL A 363 -6.36 -1.92 -19.44
CA VAL A 363 -6.97 -2.76 -20.49
C VAL A 363 -7.03 -4.24 -20.08
N ALA A 364 -8.11 -4.90 -20.50
CA ALA A 364 -8.33 -6.35 -20.31
C ALA A 364 -7.81 -7.20 -21.48
N THR A 365 -6.66 -6.81 -22.05
CA THR A 365 -6.03 -7.54 -23.16
C THR A 365 -4.52 -7.43 -23.07
N THR A 366 -3.83 -8.50 -23.45
CA THR A 366 -2.37 -8.48 -23.61
C THR A 366 -1.94 -7.95 -24.98
N THR A 367 -2.86 -7.83 -25.93
CA THR A 367 -2.59 -7.27 -27.26
C THR A 367 -2.92 -5.79 -27.28
N LEU A 368 -1.88 -4.96 -27.41
CA LEU A 368 -2.00 -3.49 -27.45
C LEU A 368 -1.80 -3.01 -28.89
N ASN A 369 -2.73 -2.18 -29.36
CA ASN A 369 -2.68 -1.56 -30.68
C ASN A 369 -2.36 -0.08 -30.52
N PHE A 370 -1.21 0.34 -31.02
CA PHE A 370 -0.79 1.73 -31.02
C PHE A 370 -0.95 2.31 -32.41
N SER A 371 -1.46 3.54 -32.48
CA SER A 371 -1.49 4.33 -33.71
C SER A 371 -1.06 5.76 -33.42
N TRP A 372 -0.31 6.35 -34.34
CA TRP A 372 0.22 7.70 -34.23
C TRP A 372 0.22 8.42 -35.58
N SER A 373 0.23 9.75 -35.52
CA SER A 373 0.28 10.60 -36.72
C SER A 373 1.04 11.89 -36.48
N SER A 374 1.62 12.43 -37.54
CA SER A 374 2.23 13.76 -37.57
C SER A 374 1.61 14.56 -38.71
N ASN A 375 1.45 15.86 -38.51
CA ASN A 375 1.00 16.80 -39.53
C ASN A 375 2.17 17.55 -40.20
N ALA A 376 3.42 17.18 -39.87
CA ALA A 376 4.60 17.84 -40.40
C ALA A 376 4.80 17.47 -41.88
N ASP A 377 4.99 18.48 -42.73
CA ASP A 377 5.18 18.33 -44.17
C ASP A 377 6.57 17.74 -44.54
N ASP A 378 7.51 17.76 -43.59
CA ASP A 378 8.92 17.39 -43.70
C ASP A 378 9.30 16.15 -42.87
N LEU A 379 8.30 15.37 -42.45
CA LEU A 379 8.49 14.12 -41.71
C LEU A 379 9.36 13.12 -42.51
N ASP A 380 10.40 12.59 -41.87
CA ASP A 380 11.24 11.51 -42.40
C ASP A 380 10.86 10.14 -41.80
N HIS A 381 10.90 10.02 -40.47
CA HIS A 381 10.57 8.77 -39.78
C HIS A 381 10.12 9.01 -38.33
N PHE A 382 9.74 7.94 -37.64
CA PHE A 382 9.43 7.92 -36.21
C PHE A 382 10.46 7.10 -35.44
N VAL A 383 10.72 7.50 -34.20
CA VAL A 383 11.43 6.68 -33.19
C VAL A 383 10.40 6.23 -32.17
N ILE A 384 10.20 4.92 -32.05
CA ILE A 384 9.29 4.32 -31.08
C ILE A 384 10.07 3.62 -29.97
N ASN A 385 9.57 3.70 -28.74
CA ASN A 385 10.09 2.98 -27.59
C ASN A 385 9.05 1.95 -27.13
N LYS A 386 9.41 0.67 -27.19
CA LYS A 386 8.60 -0.48 -26.76
C LYS A 386 9.14 -0.97 -25.43
N ASN A 387 8.67 -0.40 -24.33
CA ASN A 387 9.03 -0.79 -22.96
C ASN A 387 10.55 -0.80 -22.69
N GLY A 388 11.23 0.27 -23.11
CA GLY A 388 12.67 0.47 -22.95
C GLY A 388 13.51 0.11 -24.18
N VAL A 389 12.91 -0.42 -25.25
CA VAL A 389 13.61 -0.78 -26.49
C VAL A 389 13.24 0.21 -27.59
N GLU A 390 14.23 0.94 -28.12
CA GLU A 390 14.01 1.92 -29.20
C GLU A 390 14.18 1.30 -30.59
N GLU A 391 13.29 1.70 -31.51
CA GLU A 391 13.27 1.27 -32.91
C GLU A 391 12.89 2.47 -33.80
N THR A 392 13.45 2.54 -35.02
CA THR A 392 13.05 3.52 -36.04
C THR A 392 12.05 2.90 -37.01
N THR A 393 11.00 3.64 -37.40
CA THR A 393 9.99 3.15 -38.34
C THR A 393 9.34 4.29 -39.14
N THR A 394 8.84 3.98 -40.34
CA THR A 394 7.95 4.88 -41.10
C THR A 394 6.48 4.47 -40.99
N ALA A 395 6.19 3.37 -40.31
CA ALA A 395 4.83 2.96 -40.02
C ALA A 395 4.15 3.95 -39.06
N THR A 396 2.82 3.99 -39.10
CA THR A 396 1.97 4.83 -38.24
C THR A 396 1.20 4.01 -37.20
N SER A 397 1.49 2.71 -37.11
CA SER A 397 0.92 1.82 -36.12
C SER A 397 1.84 0.64 -35.81
N THR A 398 1.66 0.04 -34.65
CA THR A 398 2.26 -1.24 -34.27
C THR A 398 1.33 -1.98 -33.32
N GLU A 399 1.37 -3.30 -33.41
CA GLU A 399 0.82 -4.19 -32.39
C GLU A 399 1.97 -4.66 -31.48
N VAL A 400 1.69 -4.78 -30.19
CA VAL A 400 2.62 -5.40 -29.23
C VAL A 400 1.85 -6.35 -28.30
N THR A 401 2.52 -7.42 -27.88
CA THR A 401 2.01 -8.33 -26.85
C THR A 401 2.71 -8.02 -25.53
N ALA A 402 1.94 -7.55 -24.56
CA ALA A 402 2.38 -7.29 -23.19
C ALA A 402 2.14 -8.52 -22.29
N SER A 403 2.80 -8.54 -21.12
CA SER A 403 2.50 -9.55 -20.10
C SER A 403 1.23 -9.17 -19.34
N ASP A 404 0.46 -10.16 -18.92
CA ASP A 404 -0.65 -9.90 -18.01
C ASP A 404 -0.15 -9.44 -16.63
N ASN A 405 -1.00 -8.71 -15.90
CA ASN A 405 -0.72 -8.11 -14.59
C ASN A 405 0.61 -7.32 -14.60
N SER A 406 0.79 -6.49 -15.63
CA SER A 406 2.02 -5.73 -15.83
C SER A 406 1.75 -4.30 -16.30
N VAL A 407 2.77 -3.46 -16.21
CA VAL A 407 2.77 -2.10 -16.73
C VAL A 407 3.61 -2.06 -18.00
N TYR A 408 3.07 -1.49 -19.07
CA TYR A 408 3.74 -1.32 -20.34
C TYR A 408 3.88 0.17 -20.68
N THR A 409 5.11 0.59 -20.99
CA THR A 409 5.37 1.96 -21.43
C THR A 409 5.63 1.98 -22.93
N PHE A 410 4.91 2.83 -23.66
CA PHE A 410 5.13 3.08 -25.09
C PHE A 410 5.35 4.57 -25.32
N SER A 411 6.37 4.95 -26.09
CA SER A 411 6.54 6.34 -26.52
C SER A 411 6.88 6.45 -28.00
N VAL A 412 6.51 7.56 -28.62
CA VAL A 412 6.84 7.88 -30.00
C VAL A 412 7.38 9.29 -30.13
N LYS A 413 8.40 9.47 -30.98
CA LYS A 413 8.90 10.74 -31.48
C LYS A 413 8.80 10.78 -32.99
N ALA A 414 8.58 11.96 -33.55
CA ALA A 414 8.68 12.21 -34.98
C ALA A 414 10.01 12.92 -35.30
N VAL A 415 10.63 12.53 -36.42
CA VAL A 415 11.93 13.05 -36.87
C VAL A 415 11.79 13.58 -38.30
N ASP A 416 12.23 14.80 -38.54
CA ASP A 416 12.20 15.42 -39.87
C ASP A 416 13.40 15.01 -40.75
N THR A 417 13.38 15.42 -42.03
CA THR A 417 14.46 15.13 -43.00
C THR A 417 15.81 15.80 -42.69
N THR A 418 15.85 16.73 -41.74
CA THR A 418 17.07 17.41 -41.27
C THR A 418 17.60 16.87 -39.94
N GLY A 419 16.85 15.97 -39.30
CA GLY A 419 17.18 15.30 -38.06
C GLY A 419 16.66 15.98 -36.79
N ASN A 420 15.74 16.96 -36.87
CA ASN A 420 15.12 17.49 -35.65
C ASN A 420 14.07 16.50 -35.11
N GLU A 421 14.06 16.32 -33.79
CA GLU A 421 13.14 15.40 -33.11
C GLU A 421 12.04 16.15 -32.35
N SER A 422 10.82 15.63 -32.39
CA SER A 422 9.74 16.02 -31.50
C SER A 422 10.05 15.68 -30.03
N SER A 423 9.32 16.32 -29.11
CA SER A 423 9.20 15.77 -27.76
C SER A 423 8.52 14.39 -27.82
N PRO A 424 8.91 13.42 -26.97
CA PRO A 424 8.29 12.10 -26.97
C PRO A 424 6.87 12.16 -26.40
N GLU A 425 5.92 11.63 -27.14
CA GLU A 425 4.56 11.38 -26.64
C GLU A 425 4.56 9.99 -26.00
N THR A 426 4.30 9.92 -24.69
CA THR A 426 4.46 8.69 -23.88
C THR A 426 3.15 8.26 -23.27
N GLN A 427 2.89 6.96 -23.26
CA GLN A 427 1.75 6.35 -22.59
C GLN A 427 2.16 5.17 -21.72
N ILE A 428 1.51 5.10 -20.56
CA ILE A 428 1.68 4.05 -19.57
C ILE A 428 0.36 3.30 -19.51
N ILE A 429 0.43 2.00 -19.82
CA ILE A 429 -0.72 1.12 -19.93
C ILE A 429 -0.57 0.05 -18.86
N GLU A 430 -1.61 -0.13 -18.06
CA GLU A 430 -1.73 -1.23 -17.12
C GLU A 430 -2.54 -2.34 -17.76
N ILE A 431 -2.03 -3.56 -17.67
CA ILE A 431 -2.62 -4.75 -18.27
C ILE A 431 -3.10 -5.66 -17.16
N ALA A 432 -4.39 -5.96 -17.16
CA ALA A 432 -5.00 -6.97 -16.30
C ALA A 432 -6.12 -7.65 -17.07
N THR A 433 -5.93 -8.90 -17.51
CA THR A 433 -6.91 -9.66 -18.29
C THR A 433 -8.14 -10.07 -17.48
N THR A 434 -8.02 -10.08 -16.16
CA THR A 434 -9.11 -10.35 -15.20
C THR A 434 -9.23 -9.18 -14.20
N PRO A 435 -9.57 -7.97 -14.67
CA PRO A 435 -9.49 -6.75 -13.86
C PRO A 435 -10.67 -6.62 -12.89
N VAL A 436 -11.74 -7.39 -13.08
CA VAL A 436 -12.84 -7.58 -12.12
C VAL A 436 -13.18 -9.06 -12.11
N VAL A 437 -13.40 -9.63 -10.91
CA VAL A 437 -13.69 -11.05 -10.72
C VAL A 437 -14.98 -11.26 -9.95
N ILE A 438 -15.71 -12.35 -10.23
CA ILE A 438 -16.82 -12.83 -9.40
C ILE A 438 -16.22 -13.44 -8.13
N ASN A 439 -16.43 -12.82 -6.98
CA ASN A 439 -15.69 -13.10 -5.75
C ASN A 439 -16.43 -14.01 -4.77
N GLU A 440 -17.71 -13.74 -4.51
CA GLU A 440 -18.54 -14.48 -3.55
C GLU A 440 -20.00 -14.53 -4.01
N ILE A 441 -20.70 -15.63 -3.72
CA ILE A 441 -22.08 -15.88 -4.16
C ILE A 441 -22.89 -16.52 -3.03
N ALA A 442 -23.96 -15.84 -2.61
CA ALA A 442 -24.96 -16.34 -1.66
C ALA A 442 -26.21 -16.84 -2.37
N TRP A 443 -26.07 -17.91 -3.16
CA TRP A 443 -27.12 -18.49 -4.01
C TRP A 443 -28.28 -19.14 -3.24
N MET A 444 -28.20 -19.24 -1.92
CA MET A 444 -29.16 -19.96 -1.07
C MET A 444 -30.00 -19.05 -0.17
N GLY A 445 -29.76 -17.75 -0.22
CA GLY A 445 -30.29 -16.80 0.76
C GLY A 445 -29.55 -16.82 2.10
N THR A 446 -30.13 -16.19 3.12
CA THR A 446 -29.56 -16.08 4.47
C THR A 446 -30.28 -17.00 5.48
N ASP A 447 -29.79 -17.08 6.72
CA ASP A 447 -30.38 -17.94 7.77
C ASP A 447 -31.58 -17.27 8.46
N GLY A 448 -31.51 -15.96 8.74
CA GLY A 448 -32.56 -15.22 9.42
C GLY A 448 -32.94 -15.74 10.81
N ALA A 449 -32.19 -16.72 11.35
CA ALA A 449 -32.53 -17.58 12.47
C ALA A 449 -33.98 -18.15 12.43
N VAL A 450 -34.50 -18.42 11.22
CA VAL A 450 -35.85 -18.97 11.02
C VAL A 450 -35.79 -20.32 10.29
N PRO A 451 -36.71 -21.25 10.57
CA PRO A 451 -36.76 -22.52 9.85
C PRO A 451 -36.91 -22.30 8.33
N GLY A 452 -35.91 -22.73 7.56
CA GLY A 452 -35.88 -22.59 6.09
C GLY A 452 -35.08 -21.39 5.58
N GLY A 453 -34.59 -20.51 6.44
CA GLY A 453 -33.84 -19.32 6.04
C GLY A 453 -34.70 -18.22 5.44
N LEU A 454 -34.02 -17.20 4.92
CA LEU A 454 -34.58 -16.16 4.05
C LEU A 454 -34.07 -16.42 2.63
N PRO A 455 -34.74 -17.29 1.84
CA PRO A 455 -34.23 -17.78 0.55
C PRO A 455 -34.22 -16.73 -0.56
N ASN A 456 -34.85 -15.57 -0.33
CA ASN A 456 -34.86 -14.47 -1.28
C ASN A 456 -33.69 -13.51 -1.11
N ASP A 457 -33.00 -13.61 0.02
CA ASP A 457 -31.91 -12.73 0.46
C ASP A 457 -30.60 -13.19 -0.18
N GLU A 458 -30.59 -13.24 -1.51
CA GLU A 458 -29.47 -13.64 -2.33
C GLU A 458 -28.60 -12.44 -2.67
N TRP A 459 -27.30 -12.67 -2.78
CA TRP A 459 -26.37 -11.63 -3.20
C TRP A 459 -25.19 -12.21 -3.97
N ILE A 460 -24.57 -11.35 -4.78
CA ILE A 460 -23.37 -11.65 -5.57
C ILE A 460 -22.37 -10.53 -5.33
N GLU A 461 -21.11 -10.89 -5.15
CA GLU A 461 -20.05 -9.91 -4.99
C GLU A 461 -19.04 -9.99 -6.12
N LEU A 462 -18.65 -8.83 -6.64
CA LEU A 462 -17.52 -8.67 -7.53
C LEU A 462 -16.35 -8.03 -6.77
N TYR A 463 -15.12 -8.30 -7.19
CA TYR A 463 -13.92 -7.69 -6.62
C TYR A 463 -13.02 -7.13 -7.71
N ASN A 464 -12.48 -5.94 -7.45
CA ASN A 464 -11.47 -5.29 -8.28
C ASN A 464 -10.06 -5.54 -7.70
N PRO A 465 -9.29 -6.52 -8.21
CA PRO A 465 -7.93 -6.76 -7.76
C PRO A 465 -6.90 -5.74 -8.25
N THR A 466 -7.27 -4.76 -9.07
CA THR A 466 -6.33 -3.77 -9.64
C THR A 466 -6.07 -2.61 -8.68
N ASP A 467 -5.06 -1.79 -9.01
CA ASP A 467 -4.71 -0.57 -8.26
C ASP A 467 -5.45 0.67 -8.79
N LYS A 468 -6.49 0.49 -9.63
CA LYS A 468 -7.30 1.57 -10.19
C LYS A 468 -8.77 1.36 -9.96
N GLU A 469 -9.50 2.46 -9.87
CA GLU A 469 -10.95 2.43 -9.97
C GLU A 469 -11.38 2.01 -11.39
N ILE A 470 -12.30 1.05 -11.49
CA ILE A 470 -12.83 0.52 -12.75
C ILE A 470 -14.26 0.98 -12.95
N SER A 471 -14.55 1.57 -14.10
CA SER A 471 -15.94 1.86 -14.51
C SER A 471 -16.64 0.58 -14.97
N LEU A 472 -17.85 0.35 -14.45
CA LEU A 472 -18.71 -0.76 -14.84
C LEU A 472 -19.65 -0.42 -16.01
N ALA A 473 -19.45 0.73 -16.68
CA ALA A 473 -20.22 1.08 -17.86
C ALA A 473 -20.06 0.02 -18.97
N GLY A 474 -21.20 -0.51 -19.45
CA GLY A 474 -21.23 -1.55 -20.48
C GLY A 474 -20.85 -2.95 -19.98
N TRP A 475 -20.81 -3.17 -18.66
CA TRP A 475 -20.64 -4.49 -18.08
C TRP A 475 -21.98 -5.13 -17.74
N THR A 476 -22.09 -6.44 -17.98
CA THR A 476 -23.27 -7.24 -17.69
C THR A 476 -22.85 -8.48 -16.91
N LEU A 477 -23.50 -8.74 -15.78
CA LEU A 477 -23.43 -10.02 -15.09
C LEU A 477 -24.67 -10.84 -15.46
N ARG A 478 -24.49 -11.97 -16.16
CA ARG A 478 -25.62 -12.79 -16.60
C ARG A 478 -25.48 -14.26 -16.25
N ALA A 479 -26.62 -14.90 -16.05
CA ALA A 479 -26.79 -16.34 -16.00
C ALA A 479 -26.67 -16.99 -17.37
N GLY A 480 -26.24 -18.25 -17.39
CA GLY A 480 -26.18 -19.09 -18.59
C GLY A 480 -27.56 -19.48 -19.13
N ASP A 481 -28.59 -19.51 -18.28
CA ASP A 481 -29.98 -19.77 -18.69
C ASP A 481 -30.75 -18.49 -19.09
N GLY A 482 -30.08 -17.33 -18.97
CA GLY A 482 -30.59 -16.02 -19.36
C GLY A 482 -31.15 -15.17 -18.22
N THR A 483 -31.35 -15.69 -17.01
CA THR A 483 -31.79 -14.86 -15.86
C THR A 483 -31.14 -15.32 -14.54
N PRO A 484 -30.55 -14.43 -13.74
CA PRO A 484 -30.52 -12.97 -13.88
C PRO A 484 -29.63 -12.48 -15.03
N THR A 485 -29.99 -11.34 -15.65
CA THR A 485 -29.12 -10.59 -16.57
C THR A 485 -29.06 -9.14 -16.08
N ILE A 486 -27.97 -8.79 -15.42
CA ILE A 486 -27.82 -7.56 -14.63
C ILE A 486 -26.85 -6.63 -15.37
N GLU A 487 -27.36 -5.51 -15.87
CA GLU A 487 -26.52 -4.41 -16.33
C GLU A 487 -25.90 -3.71 -15.12
N LEU A 488 -24.57 -3.71 -15.03
CA LEU A 488 -23.85 -3.12 -13.91
C LEU A 488 -23.71 -1.61 -14.09
N THR A 489 -23.67 -0.89 -12.98
CA THR A 489 -23.59 0.58 -12.96
C THR A 489 -22.50 1.06 -12.02
N ASN A 490 -22.16 2.36 -12.10
CA ASN A 490 -21.12 2.99 -11.28
C ASN A 490 -19.73 2.39 -11.53
N SER A 491 -18.90 2.35 -10.49
CA SER A 491 -17.50 1.94 -10.52
C SER A 491 -17.15 1.10 -9.30
N ILE A 492 -16.03 0.39 -9.39
CA ILE A 492 -15.42 -0.31 -8.26
C ILE A 492 -14.07 0.33 -7.98
N LEU A 493 -13.86 0.88 -6.79
CA LEU A 493 -12.56 1.43 -6.38
C LEU A 493 -11.45 0.36 -6.41
N ALA A 494 -10.21 0.81 -6.46
CA ALA A 494 -9.04 -0.06 -6.38
C ALA A 494 -9.08 -0.95 -5.13
N LYS A 495 -8.79 -2.25 -5.27
CA LYS A 495 -8.80 -3.23 -4.16
C LYS A 495 -10.11 -3.25 -3.37
N ASN A 496 -11.24 -2.97 -4.02
CA ASN A 496 -12.54 -2.86 -3.37
C ASN A 496 -13.56 -3.84 -3.97
N PHE A 497 -14.66 -4.02 -3.24
CA PHE A 497 -15.74 -4.95 -3.55
C PHE A 497 -16.94 -4.20 -4.14
N TYR A 498 -17.80 -4.93 -4.84
CA TYR A 498 -19.06 -4.46 -5.39
C TYR A 498 -20.16 -5.47 -5.09
N LEU A 499 -21.06 -5.11 -4.17
CA LEU A 499 -22.11 -5.96 -3.63
C LEU A 499 -23.41 -5.76 -4.39
N LEU A 500 -23.93 -6.83 -4.97
CA LEU A 500 -25.22 -6.91 -5.64
C LEU A 500 -26.22 -7.64 -4.76
N GLU A 501 -27.27 -6.96 -4.32
CA GLU A 501 -28.36 -7.59 -3.56
C GLU A 501 -29.61 -7.78 -4.41
N ARG A 502 -30.27 -8.93 -4.21
CA ARG A 502 -31.53 -9.20 -4.89
C ARG A 502 -32.68 -8.52 -4.16
N THR A 503 -33.61 -7.96 -4.93
CA THR A 503 -34.89 -7.36 -4.52
C THR A 503 -34.84 -6.07 -3.71
N ASP A 504 -34.03 -5.99 -2.65
CA ASP A 504 -33.89 -4.79 -1.81
C ASP A 504 -32.49 -4.74 -1.14
N ASP A 505 -32.19 -3.64 -0.49
CA ASP A 505 -30.93 -3.37 0.23
C ASP A 505 -31.07 -3.77 1.72
N THR A 506 -31.66 -4.94 1.98
CA THR A 506 -31.84 -5.47 3.34
C THR A 506 -31.28 -6.86 3.53
N THR A 507 -30.75 -7.47 2.46
CA THR A 507 -30.16 -8.81 2.51
C THR A 507 -28.91 -8.80 3.41
N VAL A 508 -28.02 -7.82 3.23
CA VAL A 508 -26.95 -7.50 4.17
C VAL A 508 -27.31 -6.21 4.92
N SER A 509 -28.04 -6.34 6.02
CA SER A 509 -28.75 -5.21 6.67
C SER A 509 -27.86 -4.12 7.25
N ASP A 510 -26.57 -4.38 7.48
CA ASP A 510 -25.60 -3.44 8.04
C ASP A 510 -24.49 -3.02 7.06
N ILE A 511 -24.56 -3.48 5.80
CA ILE A 511 -23.63 -3.11 4.73
C ILE A 511 -24.43 -2.84 3.46
N SER A 512 -24.51 -1.57 3.04
CA SER A 512 -25.23 -1.21 1.83
C SER A 512 -24.68 -1.88 0.57
N ALA A 513 -25.58 -2.41 -0.24
CA ALA A 513 -25.35 -2.85 -1.60
C ALA A 513 -24.89 -1.69 -2.48
N ASP A 514 -24.01 -1.99 -3.44
CA ASP A 514 -23.62 -1.04 -4.47
C ASP A 514 -24.67 -0.98 -5.59
N GLN A 515 -25.42 -2.07 -5.77
CA GLN A 515 -26.55 -2.11 -6.69
C GLN A 515 -27.58 -3.19 -6.29
N ILE A 516 -28.85 -2.83 -6.37
CA ILE A 516 -29.98 -3.76 -6.19
C ILE A 516 -30.39 -4.29 -7.58
N TYR A 517 -30.71 -5.58 -7.67
CA TYR A 517 -31.24 -6.18 -8.91
C TYR A 517 -32.52 -6.98 -8.68
N GLY A 518 -33.23 -7.32 -9.76
CA GLY A 518 -34.31 -8.29 -9.70
C GLY A 518 -35.63 -7.81 -9.11
N ASN A 519 -36.03 -6.57 -9.41
CA ASN A 519 -37.29 -5.91 -8.98
C ASN A 519 -38.60 -6.68 -9.27
N ASP A 520 -38.56 -7.88 -9.88
CA ASP A 520 -39.69 -8.81 -10.10
C ASP A 520 -39.53 -10.17 -9.35
N GLY A 521 -38.71 -10.21 -8.30
CA GLY A 521 -38.70 -11.22 -7.21
C GLY A 521 -38.33 -12.66 -7.57
N ALA A 522 -39.11 -13.34 -8.40
CA ALA A 522 -38.96 -14.78 -8.66
C ALA A 522 -38.11 -15.09 -9.90
N ASN A 523 -38.18 -14.26 -10.95
CA ASN A 523 -37.49 -14.56 -12.21
C ASN A 523 -35.98 -14.34 -12.13
N TRP A 524 -35.50 -13.60 -11.12
CA TRP A 524 -34.11 -13.17 -10.97
C TRP A 524 -33.36 -13.97 -9.90
N ALA A 525 -33.95 -15.09 -9.47
CA ALA A 525 -33.38 -15.95 -8.46
C ALA A 525 -32.21 -16.75 -9.01
N LEU A 526 -31.20 -16.95 -8.16
CA LEU A 526 -30.19 -17.97 -8.44
C LEU A 526 -30.79 -19.35 -8.16
N THR A 527 -30.52 -20.32 -9.03
CA THR A 527 -31.03 -21.67 -8.78
C THR A 527 -30.18 -22.41 -7.74
N ASN A 528 -30.83 -23.04 -6.76
CA ASN A 528 -30.18 -23.96 -5.82
C ASN A 528 -29.51 -25.17 -6.52
N THR A 529 -29.89 -25.49 -7.77
CA THR A 529 -29.30 -26.62 -8.53
C THR A 529 -27.97 -26.29 -9.19
N GLY A 530 -27.47 -25.05 -9.09
CA GLY A 530 -26.24 -24.61 -9.76
C GLY A 530 -26.51 -23.85 -11.05
N GLU A 531 -25.66 -22.85 -11.29
CA GLU A 531 -25.76 -21.91 -12.42
C GLU A 531 -24.36 -21.48 -12.89
N GLU A 532 -24.21 -21.23 -14.19
CA GLU A 532 -23.00 -20.61 -14.76
C GLU A 532 -23.25 -19.11 -14.92
N LEU A 533 -22.52 -18.29 -14.17
CA LEU A 533 -22.56 -16.83 -14.27
C LEU A 533 -21.42 -16.36 -15.16
N PHE A 534 -21.70 -15.37 -16.00
CA PHE A 534 -20.75 -14.73 -16.90
C PHE A 534 -20.68 -13.25 -16.56
N LEU A 535 -19.48 -12.76 -16.25
CA LEU A 535 -19.18 -11.34 -16.17
C LEU A 535 -18.64 -10.89 -17.52
N GLU A 536 -19.42 -10.10 -18.24
CA GLU A 536 -19.17 -9.73 -19.62
C GLU A 536 -19.01 -8.21 -19.75
N ARG A 537 -18.13 -7.78 -20.65
CA ARG A 537 -17.97 -6.38 -21.03
C ARG A 537 -18.31 -6.21 -22.50
N SER A 538 -19.19 -5.26 -22.80
CA SER A 538 -19.54 -4.83 -24.14
C SER A 538 -18.89 -3.48 -24.46
N ALA A 539 -17.97 -3.45 -25.43
CA ALA A 539 -17.32 -2.24 -25.90
C ALA A 539 -17.18 -2.29 -27.42
N ASN A 540 -17.39 -1.15 -28.10
CA ASN A 540 -17.28 -1.02 -29.57
C ASN A 540 -18.06 -2.07 -30.38
N GLY A 541 -19.22 -2.49 -29.86
CA GLY A 541 -20.08 -3.49 -30.52
C GLY A 541 -19.60 -4.94 -30.39
N ALA A 542 -18.58 -5.22 -29.57
CA ALA A 542 -18.13 -6.56 -29.24
C ALA A 542 -18.32 -6.84 -27.74
N THR A 543 -18.69 -8.09 -27.40
CA THR A 543 -18.85 -8.56 -26.02
C THR A 543 -17.77 -9.57 -25.70
N THR A 544 -17.08 -9.38 -24.58
CA THR A 544 -16.01 -10.27 -24.09
C THR A 544 -16.37 -10.76 -22.70
N THR A 545 -16.27 -12.07 -22.46
CA THR A 545 -16.35 -12.63 -21.10
C THR A 545 -15.04 -12.37 -20.38
N ILE A 546 -15.11 -11.62 -19.29
CA ILE A 546 -13.96 -11.29 -18.44
C ILE A 546 -13.74 -12.37 -17.38
N ASP A 547 -14.82 -12.86 -16.78
CA ASP A 547 -14.77 -13.89 -15.76
C ASP A 547 -16.08 -14.69 -15.75
N LYS A 548 -16.07 -15.88 -15.15
CA LYS A 548 -17.25 -16.73 -15.05
C LYS A 548 -17.13 -17.77 -13.94
N THR A 549 -18.25 -18.31 -13.48
CA THR A 549 -18.27 -19.45 -12.55
C THR A 549 -18.04 -20.79 -13.27
N PRO A 550 -17.82 -21.90 -12.56
CA PRO A 550 -17.57 -23.20 -13.20
C PRO A 550 -18.78 -23.72 -13.98
N ALA A 551 -18.51 -24.31 -15.15
CA ALA A 551 -19.52 -24.93 -15.99
C ALA A 551 -19.76 -26.40 -15.64
N GLY A 552 -20.96 -26.92 -15.95
CA GLY A 552 -21.22 -28.36 -16.05
C GLY A 552 -21.20 -29.14 -14.73
N CYS A 553 -21.34 -28.47 -13.58
CA CYS A 553 -21.49 -29.10 -12.29
C CYS A 553 -22.84 -28.79 -11.65
N SER A 554 -23.45 -29.77 -11.00
CA SER A 554 -24.67 -29.58 -10.22
C SER A 554 -24.38 -29.00 -8.84
N ASN A 555 -25.39 -28.36 -8.25
CA ASN A 555 -25.37 -27.77 -6.91
C ASN A 555 -24.15 -26.89 -6.67
N TRP A 556 -23.84 -26.01 -7.64
CA TRP A 556 -22.71 -25.08 -7.54
C TRP A 556 -21.37 -25.79 -7.28
N CYS A 557 -21.12 -26.93 -7.94
CA CYS A 557 -19.94 -27.77 -7.71
C CYS A 557 -19.80 -28.23 -6.23
N ASN A 558 -20.93 -28.35 -5.53
CA ASN A 558 -21.02 -28.57 -4.09
C ASN A 558 -20.26 -27.49 -3.28
N LYS A 559 -20.36 -26.23 -3.70
CA LYS A 559 -19.78 -25.05 -3.05
C LYS A 559 -20.89 -24.12 -2.58
N GLY A 560 -20.67 -23.53 -1.41
CA GLY A 560 -21.76 -23.03 -0.59
C GLY A 560 -22.56 -24.16 0.06
N ASN A 561 -23.49 -23.82 0.94
CA ASN A 561 -24.35 -24.77 1.63
C ASN A 561 -25.71 -24.15 1.98
N ASN A 562 -26.79 -24.73 1.45
CA ASN A 562 -28.15 -24.23 1.69
C ASN A 562 -28.69 -24.52 3.11
N THR A 563 -28.18 -25.55 3.80
CA THR A 563 -28.60 -25.87 5.16
C THR A 563 -27.97 -24.94 6.18
N THR A 564 -26.67 -24.67 6.06
CA THR A 564 -25.93 -23.79 6.96
C THR A 564 -25.84 -22.35 6.44
N LYS A 565 -26.39 -22.08 5.25
CA LYS A 565 -26.38 -20.77 4.58
C LYS A 565 -24.97 -20.20 4.40
N GLN A 566 -23.99 -21.07 4.22
CA GLN A 566 -22.61 -20.68 3.93
C GLN A 566 -22.47 -20.35 2.45
N THR A 567 -21.90 -19.20 2.13
CA THR A 567 -21.74 -18.74 0.75
C THR A 567 -20.71 -19.56 -0.03
N MET A 568 -20.72 -19.42 -1.34
CA MET A 568 -19.68 -19.92 -2.23
C MET A 568 -18.64 -18.81 -2.44
N GLU A 569 -17.42 -19.02 -1.96
CA GLU A 569 -16.33 -18.04 -1.99
C GLU A 569 -15.22 -18.48 -2.96
N ARG A 570 -14.66 -17.54 -3.70
CA ARG A 570 -13.43 -17.74 -4.48
C ARG A 570 -12.22 -17.85 -3.55
N VAL A 571 -11.32 -18.77 -3.84
CA VAL A 571 -10.09 -19.04 -3.07
C VAL A 571 -8.95 -18.08 -3.44
N SER A 572 -8.78 -17.80 -4.72
CA SER A 572 -7.74 -16.88 -5.20
C SER A 572 -8.24 -16.09 -6.39
N VAL A 573 -8.09 -14.77 -6.31
CA VAL A 573 -8.42 -13.83 -7.39
C VAL A 573 -7.48 -13.98 -8.60
N ALA A 574 -6.29 -14.56 -8.40
CA ALA A 574 -5.32 -14.81 -9.46
C ALA A 574 -5.59 -16.09 -10.25
N VAL A 575 -6.54 -16.92 -9.81
CA VAL A 575 -6.96 -18.15 -10.50
C VAL A 575 -8.33 -17.92 -11.12
N SER A 576 -8.56 -18.51 -12.29
CA SER A 576 -9.83 -18.35 -13.03
C SER A 576 -11.03 -18.79 -12.20
N GLY A 577 -12.14 -18.06 -12.31
CA GLY A 577 -13.43 -18.48 -11.73
C GLY A 577 -14.02 -19.72 -12.39
N ALA A 578 -13.60 -20.06 -13.61
CA ALA A 578 -14.09 -21.25 -14.30
C ALA A 578 -13.56 -22.55 -13.65
N ASP A 579 -12.48 -22.47 -12.87
CA ASP A 579 -11.91 -23.62 -12.17
C ASP A 579 -12.69 -23.91 -10.88
N SER A 580 -13.41 -25.03 -10.87
CA SER A 580 -14.15 -25.50 -9.68
C SER A 580 -13.29 -25.70 -8.43
N ALA A 581 -11.98 -25.91 -8.56
CA ALA A 581 -11.05 -26.03 -7.44
C ALA A 581 -10.70 -24.67 -6.80
N ASN A 582 -10.96 -23.57 -7.51
CA ASN A 582 -10.78 -22.20 -7.02
C ASN A 582 -12.01 -21.68 -6.26
N TRP A 583 -12.98 -22.53 -5.96
CA TRP A 583 -14.15 -22.19 -5.17
C TRP A 583 -14.26 -23.11 -3.96
N MET A 584 -14.73 -22.56 -2.86
CA MET A 584 -14.96 -23.25 -1.61
C MET A 584 -16.26 -22.78 -0.95
N THR A 585 -16.84 -23.63 -0.11
CA THR A 585 -17.86 -23.17 0.84
C THR A 585 -17.16 -22.30 1.88
N ALA A 586 -17.71 -21.11 2.15
CA ALA A 586 -17.24 -20.20 3.18
C ALA A 586 -17.03 -20.94 4.51
N LEU A 587 -16.03 -20.54 5.28
CA LEU A 587 -15.73 -21.21 6.55
C LEU A 587 -16.86 -21.05 7.55
N GLY A 588 -17.60 -19.93 7.52
CA GLY A 588 -18.87 -19.69 8.24
C GLY A 588 -18.82 -19.72 9.78
N GLU A 589 -17.82 -20.33 10.39
CA GLU A 589 -17.63 -20.39 11.84
C GLU A 589 -16.61 -19.34 12.33
N PHE A 590 -15.57 -19.08 11.52
CA PHE A 590 -14.37 -18.35 11.99
C PHE A 590 -14.30 -16.91 11.49
N ILE A 591 -14.51 -16.70 10.19
CA ILE A 591 -14.37 -15.40 9.52
C ILE A 591 -15.70 -15.14 8.82
N ARG A 592 -16.35 -14.05 9.21
CA ARG A 592 -17.67 -13.64 8.74
C ARG A 592 -17.73 -12.12 8.69
N ASN A 593 -18.55 -11.59 7.79
CA ASN A 593 -18.84 -10.16 7.77
C ASN A 593 -20.33 -9.91 7.49
N GLY A 594 -20.86 -8.82 8.04
CA GLY A 594 -22.24 -8.39 7.83
C GLY A 594 -23.31 -9.21 8.58
N LYS A 595 -24.54 -8.69 8.53
CA LYS A 595 -25.74 -9.24 9.16
C LYS A 595 -26.84 -9.45 8.13
N ASP A 596 -27.65 -10.49 8.33
CA ASP A 596 -28.87 -10.69 7.55
C ASP A 596 -29.96 -9.66 7.90
N ALA A 597 -31.10 -9.71 7.18
CA ALA A 597 -32.26 -8.85 7.39
C ALA A 597 -32.83 -8.88 8.83
N ASN A 598 -32.57 -9.94 9.60
CA ASN A 598 -33.01 -10.08 10.98
C ASN A 598 -31.91 -9.73 12.00
N GLY A 599 -30.75 -9.26 11.55
CA GLY A 599 -29.63 -8.80 12.37
C GLY A 599 -28.68 -9.90 12.86
N PHE A 600 -28.78 -11.12 12.33
CA PHE A 600 -27.84 -12.22 12.66
C PHE A 600 -26.63 -12.20 11.74
N THR A 601 -25.46 -12.59 12.25
CA THR A 601 -24.23 -12.64 11.45
C THR A 601 -24.37 -13.58 10.27
N LEU A 602 -23.97 -13.11 9.08
CA LEU A 602 -23.96 -13.91 7.86
C LEU A 602 -22.86 -14.97 7.88
N ASN A 603 -23.11 -16.12 7.24
CA ASN A 603 -22.10 -17.15 7.04
C ASN A 603 -21.34 -16.96 5.71
N GLY A 604 -20.91 -15.72 5.47
CA GLY A 604 -20.12 -15.28 4.32
C GLY A 604 -19.33 -14.03 4.67
N THR A 605 -18.69 -13.40 3.68
CA THR A 605 -17.80 -12.25 3.87
C THR A 605 -18.09 -11.08 2.92
N PRO A 606 -19.35 -10.62 2.78
CA PRO A 606 -19.67 -9.48 1.92
C PRO A 606 -18.82 -8.25 2.31
N LYS A 607 -18.28 -7.57 1.31
CA LYS A 607 -17.32 -6.47 1.36
C LYS A 607 -16.08 -6.74 2.22
N ALA A 608 -15.66 -8.00 2.34
CA ALA A 608 -14.46 -8.40 3.07
C ALA A 608 -13.70 -9.50 2.33
N LYS A 609 -12.43 -9.72 2.72
CA LYS A 609 -11.63 -10.81 2.14
C LYS A 609 -12.28 -12.16 2.46
N ASN A 610 -12.56 -12.94 1.41
CA ASN A 610 -13.09 -14.30 1.50
C ASN A 610 -12.39 -15.13 2.58
N SER A 611 -13.19 -15.76 3.45
CA SER A 611 -12.70 -16.58 4.56
C SER A 611 -11.74 -17.69 4.09
N VAL A 612 -12.01 -18.28 2.91
CA VAL A 612 -11.20 -19.36 2.34
C VAL A 612 -9.86 -18.88 1.75
N SER A 613 -9.73 -17.59 1.43
CA SER A 613 -8.50 -16.99 0.89
C SER A 613 -7.39 -16.84 1.92
N TYR A 614 -7.69 -17.03 3.20
CA TYR A 614 -6.67 -17.10 4.26
C TYR A 614 -6.01 -18.48 4.35
N LEU A 615 -6.61 -19.53 3.77
CA LEU A 615 -6.11 -20.90 3.91
C LEU A 615 -4.76 -21.09 3.20
N ILE A 616 -3.82 -21.72 3.90
CA ILE A 616 -2.54 -22.13 3.30
C ILE A 616 -2.77 -23.16 2.18
N SER A 617 -3.77 -24.02 2.33
CA SER A 617 -4.14 -25.03 1.34
C SER A 617 -5.66 -25.24 1.31
N ALA A 618 -6.30 -24.81 0.24
CA ALA A 618 -7.73 -24.92 -0.01
C ALA A 618 -8.23 -26.32 -0.44
N ASN A 619 -7.35 -27.30 -0.65
CA ASN A 619 -7.82 -28.66 -0.96
C ASN A 619 -8.54 -29.31 0.24
N SER A 620 -9.41 -30.28 -0.06
CA SER A 620 -10.25 -30.98 0.93
C SER A 620 -9.47 -31.72 2.01
N SER A 621 -8.19 -32.03 1.78
CA SER A 621 -7.33 -32.73 2.73
C SER A 621 -6.45 -31.79 3.56
N ARG A 622 -6.49 -30.47 3.32
CA ARG A 622 -5.58 -29.48 3.92
C ARG A 622 -4.11 -29.91 3.82
N THR A 623 -3.68 -30.26 2.61
CA THR A 623 -2.31 -30.76 2.36
C THR A 623 -1.51 -29.84 1.44
N VAL A 624 -0.28 -29.52 1.85
CA VAL A 624 0.72 -28.91 0.96
C VAL A 624 1.45 -30.05 0.26
N ILE A 625 1.21 -30.20 -1.05
CA ILE A 625 1.70 -31.33 -1.87
C ILE A 625 2.88 -30.95 -2.79
N ALA A 626 3.19 -29.66 -2.89
CA ALA A 626 4.29 -29.11 -3.66
C ALA A 626 4.92 -27.94 -2.90
N ASN A 627 6.12 -27.53 -3.30
CA ASN A 627 6.79 -26.40 -2.67
C ASN A 627 5.91 -25.14 -2.76
N LYS A 628 5.75 -24.45 -1.63
CA LYS A 628 4.96 -23.23 -1.53
C LYS A 628 5.70 -22.22 -0.66
N THR A 629 5.71 -20.96 -1.09
CA THR A 629 6.20 -19.83 -0.30
C THR A 629 5.02 -19.02 0.18
N LEU A 630 5.02 -18.67 1.47
CA LEU A 630 4.10 -17.72 2.10
C LEU A 630 4.82 -16.39 2.28
N THR A 631 4.16 -15.29 1.91
CA THR A 631 4.74 -13.96 1.90
C THR A 631 4.09 -13.08 2.97
N ALA A 632 4.82 -12.07 3.45
CA ALA A 632 4.24 -11.11 4.40
C ALA A 632 3.10 -10.29 3.80
N ALA A 633 3.11 -10.05 2.48
CA ALA A 633 2.11 -9.24 1.78
C ALA A 633 0.71 -9.88 1.76
N GLU A 634 0.61 -11.20 1.89
CA GLU A 634 -0.66 -11.93 1.94
C GLU A 634 -1.04 -12.41 3.35
N SER A 635 -0.19 -12.11 4.34
CA SER A 635 -0.40 -12.41 5.75
C SER A 635 -1.62 -11.66 6.31
N PRO A 636 -2.36 -12.20 7.29
CA PRO A 636 -2.17 -13.50 7.93
C PRO A 636 -2.63 -14.68 7.08
N TYR A 637 -2.14 -15.87 7.42
CA TYR A 637 -2.63 -17.15 6.90
C TYR A 637 -3.32 -17.96 7.99
N LEU A 638 -4.25 -18.82 7.61
CA LEU A 638 -5.08 -19.63 8.50
C LEU A 638 -4.79 -21.12 8.35
N ILE A 639 -4.64 -21.79 9.50
CA ILE A 639 -4.80 -23.24 9.66
C ILE A 639 -6.11 -23.46 10.40
N ASP A 640 -7.11 -23.92 9.66
CA ASP A 640 -8.41 -24.32 10.19
C ASP A 640 -8.44 -25.81 10.55
N ARG A 641 -9.62 -26.32 10.87
CA ARG A 641 -9.82 -27.76 11.06
C ARG A 641 -9.82 -28.48 9.70
N PRO A 642 -9.20 -29.67 9.61
CA PRO A 642 -8.66 -30.50 10.70
C PRO A 642 -7.19 -30.22 11.09
N GLY A 643 -6.59 -29.13 10.60
CA GLY A 643 -5.15 -28.86 10.66
C GLY A 643 -4.53 -28.92 9.27
N LEU A 644 -3.23 -28.63 9.18
CA LEU A 644 -2.48 -28.62 7.91
C LEU A 644 -1.44 -29.73 7.92
N THR A 645 -1.30 -30.44 6.81
CA THR A 645 -0.20 -31.40 6.61
C THR A 645 0.71 -30.95 5.46
N ILE A 646 2.00 -30.80 5.71
CA ILE A 646 3.01 -30.66 4.67
C ILE A 646 3.47 -32.06 4.30
N ASN A 647 3.11 -32.53 3.10
CA ASN A 647 3.41 -33.90 2.67
C ASN A 647 4.90 -34.10 2.40
N ALA A 648 5.34 -35.35 2.47
CA ALA A 648 6.70 -35.74 2.11
C ALA A 648 7.04 -35.25 0.67
N GLY A 649 8.21 -34.65 0.51
CA GLY A 649 8.65 -34.06 -0.76
C GLY A 649 8.20 -32.61 -1.01
N ALA A 650 7.29 -32.07 -0.19
CA ALA A 650 6.90 -30.66 -0.26
C ALA A 650 7.64 -29.82 0.79
N THR A 651 7.93 -28.57 0.45
CA THR A 651 8.53 -27.57 1.36
C THR A 651 7.62 -26.36 1.49
N LEU A 652 7.21 -26.02 2.72
CA LEU A 652 6.55 -24.75 3.02
C LEU A 652 7.60 -23.75 3.49
N THR A 653 7.83 -22.70 2.72
CA THR A 653 8.76 -21.61 3.07
C THR A 653 7.96 -20.41 3.55
N LEU A 654 8.37 -19.80 4.66
CA LEU A 654 7.73 -18.62 5.25
C LEU A 654 8.75 -17.48 5.23
N GLU A 655 8.39 -16.39 4.56
CA GLU A 655 9.19 -15.16 4.54
C GLU A 655 9.17 -14.43 5.90
N PRO A 656 10.13 -13.51 6.15
CA PRO A 656 10.09 -12.68 7.35
C PRO A 656 8.75 -11.93 7.49
N GLY A 657 8.16 -11.91 8.68
CA GLY A 657 6.90 -11.22 8.97
C GLY A 657 5.62 -12.01 8.68
N VAL A 658 5.72 -13.25 8.20
CA VAL A 658 4.55 -14.11 8.00
C VAL A 658 3.91 -14.48 9.35
N VAL A 659 2.59 -14.28 9.44
CA VAL A 659 1.77 -14.70 10.58
C VAL A 659 0.87 -15.87 10.16
N ILE A 660 0.91 -16.95 10.92
CA ILE A 660 0.00 -18.09 10.81
C ILE A 660 -0.89 -18.12 12.06
N LYS A 661 -2.18 -17.93 11.83
CA LYS A 661 -3.25 -18.07 12.81
C LYS A 661 -3.83 -19.48 12.76
N ILE A 662 -4.13 -20.06 13.93
CA ILE A 662 -4.59 -21.45 14.06
C ILE A 662 -5.87 -21.48 14.89
N THR A 663 -6.94 -22.08 14.36
CA THR A 663 -8.29 -21.99 14.95
C THR A 663 -8.50 -22.85 16.21
N ARG A 664 -9.58 -22.54 16.96
CA ARG A 664 -10.10 -23.29 18.12
C ARG A 664 -11.63 -23.38 18.03
N PRO A 665 -12.34 -24.29 18.74
CA PRO A 665 -11.87 -25.46 19.51
C PRO A 665 -11.41 -26.64 18.64
N GLN A 666 -11.14 -27.82 19.22
CA GLN A 666 -10.75 -29.08 18.54
C GLN A 666 -9.32 -29.12 17.96
N GLU A 667 -8.52 -28.11 18.32
CA GLU A 667 -7.06 -28.15 18.34
C GLU A 667 -6.41 -28.66 17.05
N PRO A 668 -6.65 -27.97 15.92
CA PRO A 668 -5.90 -28.23 14.71
C PRO A 668 -4.39 -28.21 14.98
N LYS A 669 -3.69 -29.07 14.25
CA LYS A 669 -2.24 -29.23 14.33
C LYS A 669 -1.60 -28.97 12.98
N LEU A 670 -0.36 -28.49 13.00
CA LEU A 670 0.50 -28.47 11.83
C LEU A 670 1.36 -29.74 11.84
N THR A 671 1.17 -30.62 10.87
CA THR A 671 1.96 -31.85 10.70
C THR A 671 2.95 -31.67 9.55
N VAL A 672 4.24 -31.85 9.81
CA VAL A 672 5.33 -31.67 8.85
C VAL A 672 5.96 -33.04 8.57
N ARG A 673 5.64 -33.60 7.40
CA ARG A 673 6.25 -34.82 6.83
C ARG A 673 7.19 -34.51 5.68
N GLY A 674 7.07 -33.32 5.08
CA GLY A 674 8.03 -32.70 4.18
C GLY A 674 9.01 -31.80 4.94
N ALA A 675 9.12 -30.53 4.53
CA ALA A 675 9.93 -29.53 5.22
C ALA A 675 9.14 -28.25 5.50
N ILE A 676 9.47 -27.59 6.61
CA ILE A 676 9.04 -26.22 6.89
C ILE A 676 10.28 -25.34 7.12
N ILE A 677 10.35 -24.22 6.41
CA ILE A 677 11.46 -23.26 6.50
C ILE A 677 10.87 -21.92 6.92
N ALA A 678 10.91 -21.63 8.22
CA ALA A 678 10.48 -20.35 8.79
C ALA A 678 11.68 -19.39 8.86
N ASN A 679 11.74 -18.45 7.91
CA ASN A 679 12.85 -17.49 7.76
C ASN A 679 12.50 -16.13 8.38
N GLY A 680 12.27 -16.08 9.69
CA GLY A 680 12.03 -14.81 10.38
C GLY A 680 13.27 -13.90 10.40
N ALA A 681 13.03 -12.60 10.55
CA ALA A 681 14.06 -11.61 10.89
C ALA A 681 13.82 -11.06 12.30
N ALA A 682 14.85 -10.54 12.97
CA ALA A 682 14.74 -10.06 14.35
C ALA A 682 13.61 -9.01 14.56
N LEU A 683 13.41 -8.10 13.59
CA LEU A 683 12.33 -7.10 13.62
C LEU A 683 11.02 -7.58 12.99
N ASN A 684 11.08 -8.65 12.18
CA ASN A 684 9.93 -9.20 11.46
C ASN A 684 9.94 -10.73 11.64
N PRO A 685 9.63 -11.23 12.85
CA PRO A 685 9.65 -12.65 13.12
C PRO A 685 8.57 -13.38 12.31
N VAL A 686 8.76 -14.67 12.08
CA VAL A 686 7.64 -15.54 11.67
C VAL A 686 6.85 -15.89 12.92
N VAL A 687 5.52 -15.78 12.87
CA VAL A 687 4.66 -15.97 14.06
C VAL A 687 3.65 -17.08 13.81
N PHE A 688 3.61 -18.07 14.69
CA PHE A 688 2.53 -19.06 14.80
C PHE A 688 1.72 -18.75 16.04
N THR A 689 0.43 -18.50 15.92
CA THR A 689 -0.39 -18.04 17.04
C THR A 689 -1.85 -18.50 16.98
N SER A 690 -2.57 -18.30 18.08
CA SER A 690 -4.01 -18.52 18.18
C SER A 690 -4.77 -17.62 17.20
N PHE A 691 -5.88 -18.12 16.68
CA PHE A 691 -6.82 -17.31 15.89
C PHE A 691 -7.28 -16.04 16.64
N ALA A 692 -7.48 -16.14 17.96
CA ALA A 692 -7.90 -15.05 18.83
C ALA A 692 -6.74 -14.10 19.25
N ASP A 693 -5.54 -14.25 18.70
CA ASP A 693 -4.42 -13.35 19.03
C ASP A 693 -4.41 -12.11 18.14
N ASP A 694 -5.03 -11.03 18.60
CA ASP A 694 -5.11 -9.78 17.83
C ASP A 694 -3.78 -9.06 17.68
N LEU A 695 -2.81 -9.34 18.56
CA LEU A 695 -1.48 -8.72 18.52
C LEU A 695 -0.74 -9.02 17.22
N TYR A 696 -0.97 -10.20 16.64
CA TYR A 696 -0.33 -10.63 15.41
C TYR A 696 -1.38 -11.03 14.38
N GLY A 697 -1.42 -10.35 13.24
CA GLY A 697 -2.36 -10.65 12.15
C GLY A 697 -3.76 -10.03 12.32
N GLY A 698 -3.99 -9.20 13.34
CA GLY A 698 -5.22 -8.44 13.54
C GLY A 698 -6.43 -9.27 13.98
N ASP A 699 -7.55 -8.61 14.28
CA ASP A 699 -8.80 -9.23 14.73
C ASP A 699 -9.58 -9.84 13.54
N MET A 700 -9.32 -11.12 13.24
CA MET A 700 -9.89 -11.82 12.08
C MET A 700 -11.36 -12.24 12.29
N ASN A 701 -11.84 -12.24 13.52
CA ASN A 701 -13.21 -12.57 13.93
C ASN A 701 -14.07 -11.34 14.18
N ALA A 702 -13.49 -10.14 14.11
CA ALA A 702 -14.17 -8.86 14.33
C ALA A 702 -14.93 -8.80 15.67
N ASP A 703 -14.38 -9.42 16.72
CA ASP A 703 -14.98 -9.38 18.06
C ASP A 703 -14.30 -8.41 19.04
N GLY A 704 -13.33 -7.64 18.54
CA GLY A 704 -12.48 -6.78 19.34
C GLY A 704 -11.75 -7.59 20.39
N ALA A 705 -11.63 -7.06 21.61
CA ALA A 705 -10.98 -7.78 22.71
C ALA A 705 -11.88 -8.84 23.40
N THR A 706 -12.99 -9.26 22.77
CA THR A 706 -13.96 -10.17 23.40
C THR A 706 -13.37 -11.55 23.59
N THR A 707 -12.65 -12.05 22.57
CA THR A 707 -11.89 -13.27 22.69
C THR A 707 -10.44 -12.97 23.09
N THR A 708 -9.94 -13.72 24.05
CA THR A 708 -8.51 -13.66 24.43
C THR A 708 -7.82 -14.95 24.04
N PRO A 709 -6.58 -14.87 23.53
CA PRO A 709 -5.80 -16.05 23.21
C PRO A 709 -5.31 -16.71 24.50
N ALA A 710 -5.26 -18.04 24.51
CA ALA A 710 -4.85 -18.82 25.67
C ALA A 710 -4.01 -20.03 25.29
N ALA A 711 -3.07 -20.41 26.16
CA ALA A 711 -2.32 -21.66 26.03
C ALA A 711 -3.23 -22.87 25.75
N GLY A 712 -2.93 -23.58 24.66
CA GLY A 712 -3.71 -24.75 24.23
C GLY A 712 -4.87 -24.43 23.31
N ASP A 713 -4.98 -23.20 22.82
CA ASP A 713 -5.94 -22.84 21.76
C ASP A 713 -5.75 -23.70 20.50
N TRP A 714 -4.52 -24.16 20.25
CA TRP A 714 -4.20 -25.10 19.18
C TRP A 714 -3.16 -26.13 19.64
N SER A 715 -3.09 -27.27 18.94
CA SER A 715 -2.39 -28.46 19.44
C SER A 715 -0.87 -28.32 19.46
N GLN A 716 -0.24 -28.41 18.28
CA GLN A 716 1.22 -28.44 18.16
C GLN A 716 1.67 -28.31 16.71
N ILE A 717 2.94 -27.93 16.52
CA ILE A 717 3.72 -28.17 15.31
C ILE A 717 4.41 -29.52 15.49
N LEU A 718 3.93 -30.54 14.79
CA LEU A 718 4.50 -31.89 14.80
C LEU A 718 5.39 -32.11 13.58
N ILE A 719 6.69 -32.23 13.81
CA ILE A 719 7.68 -32.58 12.79
C ILE A 719 8.01 -34.06 12.97
N GLU A 720 7.66 -34.87 11.98
CA GLU A 720 7.79 -36.33 12.06
C GLU A 720 8.35 -36.93 10.77
N SER A 721 8.88 -38.15 10.86
CA SER A 721 9.35 -38.90 9.70
C SER A 721 8.29 -38.94 8.58
N PRO A 722 8.66 -38.71 7.30
CA PRO A 722 10.02 -38.63 6.77
C PRO A 722 10.56 -37.19 6.62
N SER A 723 10.17 -36.24 7.48
CA SER A 723 10.64 -34.86 7.38
C SER A 723 12.16 -34.74 7.34
N ALA A 724 12.66 -33.86 6.48
CA ALA A 724 14.07 -33.54 6.36
C ALA A 724 14.24 -32.05 6.03
N GLY A 725 15.16 -31.37 6.74
CA GLY A 725 15.52 -29.98 6.44
C GLY A 725 14.56 -28.92 7.00
N SER A 726 13.76 -29.25 8.02
CA SER A 726 12.93 -28.24 8.70
C SER A 726 13.79 -27.28 9.54
N SER A 727 13.54 -25.99 9.44
CA SER A 727 14.30 -24.96 10.15
C SER A 727 13.44 -23.78 10.58
N PHE A 728 13.72 -23.24 11.77
CA PHE A 728 13.06 -22.08 12.34
C PHE A 728 14.11 -21.05 12.75
N THR A 729 14.04 -19.86 12.15
CA THR A 729 14.92 -18.73 12.45
C THR A 729 14.07 -17.53 12.86
N ASN A 730 14.39 -16.84 13.96
CA ASN A 730 13.61 -15.72 14.51
C ASN A 730 12.09 -16.00 14.49
N THR A 731 11.69 -17.12 15.11
CA THR A 731 10.30 -17.59 15.09
C THR A 731 9.67 -17.44 16.46
N LEU A 732 8.44 -16.95 16.49
CA LEU A 732 7.61 -16.85 17.68
C LEU A 732 6.47 -17.85 17.59
N VAL A 733 6.32 -18.70 18.61
CA VAL A 733 5.23 -19.67 18.72
C VAL A 733 4.43 -19.37 19.97
N ARG A 734 3.19 -18.92 19.81
CA ARG A 734 2.33 -18.44 20.90
C ARG A 734 1.10 -19.32 21.07
N TYR A 735 0.66 -19.49 22.32
CA TYR A 735 -0.64 -20.06 22.70
C TYR A 735 -0.90 -21.51 22.21
N GLY A 736 0.13 -22.20 21.73
CA GLY A 736 0.07 -23.61 21.32
C GLY A 736 0.39 -24.55 22.48
N GLY A 737 0.04 -25.83 22.32
CA GLY A 737 0.34 -26.88 23.29
C GLY A 737 -0.86 -27.19 24.19
N THR A 738 -1.60 -28.24 23.85
CA THR A 738 -2.79 -28.63 24.61
C THR A 738 -2.48 -29.33 25.93
N TRP A 739 -3.26 -28.98 26.95
CA TRP A 739 -3.43 -29.72 28.20
C TRP A 739 -4.81 -30.41 28.26
N PHE A 740 -4.92 -31.68 27.86
CA PHE A 740 -6.13 -32.46 28.15
C PHE A 740 -6.00 -33.22 29.47
N THR A 741 -7.04 -33.16 30.29
CA THR A 741 -7.15 -34.00 31.50
C THR A 741 -7.18 -35.47 31.11
N GLY A 742 -6.08 -36.18 31.40
CA GLY A 742 -5.94 -37.63 31.13
C GLY A 742 -5.22 -37.99 29.82
N ALA A 743 -4.78 -37.02 29.01
CA ALA A 743 -3.86 -37.25 27.90
C ALA A 743 -2.45 -36.71 28.23
N THR A 744 -1.44 -37.16 27.48
CA THR A 744 -0.10 -36.57 27.54
C THR A 744 -0.17 -35.11 27.08
N PRO A 745 0.37 -34.13 27.84
CA PRO A 745 0.43 -32.74 27.40
C PRO A 745 1.22 -32.64 26.09
N TYR A 746 0.69 -31.88 25.13
CA TYR A 746 1.40 -31.60 23.88
C TYR A 746 2.27 -30.36 24.05
N ALA A 747 3.53 -30.44 23.62
CA ALA A 747 4.39 -29.27 23.50
C ALA A 747 4.00 -28.48 22.25
N ALA A 748 4.19 -27.16 22.26
CA ALA A 748 3.88 -26.30 21.11
C ALA A 748 4.65 -26.73 19.84
N ILE A 749 5.85 -27.30 20.00
CA ILE A 749 6.64 -27.92 18.93
C ILE A 749 7.08 -29.33 19.39
N VAL A 750 6.85 -30.34 18.56
CA VAL A 750 7.28 -31.72 18.78
C VAL A 750 8.10 -32.19 17.58
N VAL A 751 9.32 -32.68 17.84
CA VAL A 751 10.20 -33.29 16.83
C VAL A 751 10.32 -34.78 17.13
N ASN A 752 9.84 -35.62 16.21
CA ASN A 752 9.72 -37.07 16.42
C ASN A 752 10.51 -37.87 15.39
N GLY A 753 11.68 -38.38 15.79
CA GLY A 753 12.50 -39.30 14.99
C GLY A 753 13.13 -38.68 13.74
N VAL A 754 13.30 -37.34 13.72
CA VAL A 754 13.86 -36.55 12.62
C VAL A 754 14.69 -35.38 13.16
N ASP A 755 15.46 -34.73 12.30
CA ASP A 755 16.24 -33.53 12.63
C ASP A 755 15.48 -32.24 12.25
N ALA A 756 15.57 -31.23 13.11
CA ALA A 756 15.09 -29.86 12.84
C ALA A 756 16.05 -28.83 13.47
N SER A 757 16.25 -27.71 12.78
CA SER A 757 17.11 -26.61 13.21
C SER A 757 16.29 -25.50 13.88
N PHE A 758 16.76 -24.99 15.01
CA PHE A 758 16.16 -23.86 15.72
C PHE A 758 17.23 -22.81 16.02
N ASP A 759 17.05 -21.62 15.47
CA ASP A 759 17.88 -20.44 15.72
C ASP A 759 16.97 -19.29 16.17
N THR A 760 17.14 -18.82 17.40
CA THR A 760 16.36 -17.71 17.96
C THR A 760 14.86 -17.97 17.87
N VAL A 761 14.38 -18.94 18.65
CA VAL A 761 12.95 -19.31 18.72
C VAL A 761 12.41 -19.05 20.11
N THR A 762 11.29 -18.33 20.18
CA THR A 762 10.60 -17.98 21.42
C THR A 762 9.26 -18.71 21.47
N ILE A 763 8.96 -19.32 22.62
CA ILE A 763 7.66 -19.96 22.90
C ILE A 763 6.96 -19.19 24.01
N GLU A 764 5.74 -18.73 23.75
CA GLU A 764 4.91 -17.97 24.68
C GLU A 764 3.54 -18.65 24.88
N TYR A 765 2.94 -18.46 26.05
CA TYR A 765 1.73 -19.15 26.50
C TYR A 765 0.66 -18.19 27.00
#